data_AF-A0A9E2QBX6-F1
#
_entry.id   AF-A0A9E2QBX6-F1
#
_cell.length_a   1.000
_cell.length_b   1.000
_cell.length_c   1.000
_cell.angle_alpha   90.00
_cell.angle_beta   90.00
_cell.angle_gamma   90.00
#
_symmetry.space_group_name_H-M   'P 1'
#
loop_
_entity.id
_entity.type
_entity.pdbx_description
1 polymer ?
#
loop_
_entity_poly.entity_id
_entity_poly.type
_entity_poly.pdbx_seq_one_letter_code
_entity_poly.pdbx_strand_id
1 'polypeptide(L)'
;MTGERGYCGEFGGQFVPEPLMWALAELEEAYSDAIASPEFVERLDRLRREYAGRPTPLYLAENMTRKVGGARIYLKREDLCHTGSHKINNTLGQCLLASRMGKRRVIAETGAGQHGVACATAAALMDLECAVYMGEVDIARQESNVFRMELLGAEVIPVSTGSRTLKDAINESLRDWVTNVISTHYCIGSVVGPHPFPVMVSEFQSVIGREAEQQALAAEGRLPGKVVACVGGGSNAIGIFRPFIGQGPELIGVEAGGIGDGAGEHGGTLCLGEVGVLHGARSYLLQDGDGQVNETHSISAGLDYPGVGPEHSYLKESGLVSYTTISDREALEAARFLTRSEGILPALESAHAVACAMEVAGEMSADEYIMVCLSGRGDKDIDIIRGGVEVSGRLSSMFEEMNGKRVALITYATGFFPDREGSAVIIRAMLDGGADAVEIGLPFSDPVMDGPVIQETSGAALQAGSTTAGILDLASTVRGSTDKPVMIMSYYNPVFHYGLASFASDAMAAGVDGVVIPDLPAEEMGPWKRECDAAGLETVAFCAVTTSDERIELISRMSTGFMYCISTLGTTGARERVPDELPRFLGRARDHASCPIVVGVGISTPGQCREVGALAHGVIVGSALMRLALNGDTAGISSAVRRFAESLR
;
A
#
# COMPACT_ATOMS: atom_id res chain seq x y z
N MET A 1 27.81 -8.56 -22.60
CA MET A 1 28.05 -9.14 -21.27
C MET A 1 27.58 -10.59 -21.14
N THR A 2 26.93 -11.17 -22.15
CA THR A 2 26.57 -12.59 -22.16
C THR A 2 27.72 -13.46 -22.70
N GLY A 3 28.17 -14.42 -21.89
CA GLY A 3 29.01 -15.53 -22.32
C GLY A 3 28.23 -16.61 -23.07
N GLU A 4 28.86 -17.76 -23.31
CA GLU A 4 28.22 -18.91 -23.95
C GLU A 4 26.91 -19.30 -23.24
N ARG A 5 25.87 -19.63 -24.02
CA ARG A 5 24.55 -20.08 -23.52
C ARG A 5 23.79 -19.06 -22.65
N GLY A 6 24.09 -17.77 -22.77
CA GLY A 6 23.30 -16.71 -22.13
C GLY A 6 23.61 -16.46 -20.66
N TYR A 7 24.82 -16.81 -20.21
CA TYR A 7 25.26 -16.52 -18.84
C TYR A 7 25.92 -15.13 -18.71
N CYS A 8 25.60 -14.40 -17.65
CA CYS A 8 26.34 -13.23 -17.16
C CYS A 8 27.08 -13.64 -15.88
N GLY A 9 28.39 -13.90 -15.98
CA GLY A 9 29.11 -14.59 -14.90
C GLY A 9 28.53 -15.99 -14.69
N GLU A 10 27.93 -16.24 -13.53
CA GLU A 10 27.32 -17.52 -13.19
C GLU A 10 25.79 -17.54 -13.25
N PHE A 11 25.18 -16.40 -13.61
CA PHE A 11 23.72 -16.20 -13.65
C PHE A 11 23.19 -16.28 -15.09
N GLY A 12 21.97 -16.76 -15.27
CA GLY A 12 21.34 -16.93 -16.58
C GLY A 12 21.10 -18.39 -16.94
N GLY A 13 21.35 -18.76 -18.20
CA GLY A 13 21.17 -20.12 -18.71
C GLY A 13 19.75 -20.44 -19.20
N GLN A 14 19.50 -21.74 -19.43
CA GLN A 14 18.24 -22.28 -19.97
C GLN A 14 17.77 -23.47 -19.12
N PHE A 15 17.25 -23.19 -17.92
CA PHE A 15 16.77 -24.20 -16.98
C PHE A 15 15.31 -24.55 -17.24
N VAL A 16 15.02 -25.08 -18.43
CA VAL A 16 13.67 -25.43 -18.88
C VAL A 16 13.56 -26.91 -19.27
N PRO A 17 12.33 -27.47 -19.32
CA PRO A 17 12.11 -28.80 -19.88
C PRO A 17 12.54 -28.88 -21.35
N GLU A 18 13.02 -30.07 -21.77
CA GLU A 18 13.48 -30.36 -23.13
C GLU A 18 12.52 -29.88 -24.26
N PRO A 19 11.18 -30.02 -24.14
CA PRO A 19 10.27 -29.52 -25.17
C PRO A 19 10.40 -28.03 -25.50
N LEU A 20 10.90 -27.20 -24.57
CA LEU A 20 11.11 -25.77 -24.79
C LEU A 20 12.47 -25.43 -25.41
N MET A 21 13.43 -26.36 -25.42
CA MET A 21 14.78 -26.08 -25.94
C MET A 21 14.75 -25.73 -27.43
N TRP A 22 13.89 -26.39 -28.21
CA TRP A 22 13.69 -26.05 -29.62
C TRP A 22 13.11 -24.64 -29.80
N ALA A 23 12.12 -24.26 -28.98
CA ALA A 23 11.49 -22.94 -29.02
C ALA A 23 12.49 -21.82 -28.72
N LEU A 24 13.35 -22.04 -27.72
CA LEU A 24 14.36 -21.07 -27.32
C LEU A 24 15.44 -20.92 -28.38
N ALA A 25 15.84 -22.03 -29.03
CA ALA A 25 16.78 -21.98 -30.15
C ALA A 25 16.20 -21.22 -31.36
N GLU A 26 14.95 -21.52 -31.73
CA GLU A 26 14.24 -20.79 -32.80
C GLU A 26 14.14 -19.29 -32.48
N LEU A 27 13.81 -18.95 -31.23
CA LEU A 27 13.72 -17.55 -30.77
C LEU A 27 15.08 -16.85 -30.79
N GLU A 28 16.16 -17.52 -30.36
CA GLU A 28 17.51 -16.96 -30.33
C GLU A 28 18.03 -16.65 -31.72
N GLU A 29 17.84 -17.56 -32.66
CA GLU A 29 18.18 -17.37 -34.07
C GLU A 29 17.36 -16.22 -34.68
N ALA A 30 16.03 -16.26 -34.51
CA ALA A 30 15.15 -15.22 -35.04
C ALA A 30 15.46 -13.84 -34.47
N TYR A 31 15.76 -13.74 -33.17
CA TYR A 31 16.16 -12.50 -32.52
C TYR A 31 17.49 -11.99 -33.09
N SER A 32 18.50 -12.85 -33.19
CA SER A 32 19.82 -12.48 -33.72
C SER A 32 19.74 -11.96 -35.15
N ASP A 33 18.94 -12.62 -36.00
CA ASP A 33 18.68 -12.19 -37.37
C ASP A 33 17.88 -10.87 -37.43
N ALA A 34 16.94 -10.68 -36.53
CA ALA A 34 16.11 -9.48 -36.46
C ALA A 34 16.94 -8.25 -36.07
N ILE A 35 17.77 -8.32 -35.02
CA ILE A 35 18.56 -7.17 -34.58
C ILE A 35 19.70 -6.83 -35.55
N ALA A 36 20.16 -7.79 -36.36
CA ALA A 36 21.11 -7.56 -37.43
C ALA A 36 20.45 -6.97 -38.70
N SER A 37 19.13 -7.03 -38.83
CA SER A 37 18.38 -6.54 -40.00
C SER A 37 18.06 -5.04 -39.88
N PRO A 38 18.59 -4.18 -40.77
CA PRO A 38 18.29 -2.74 -40.75
C PRO A 38 16.79 -2.44 -40.94
N GLU A 39 16.09 -3.29 -41.70
CA GLU A 39 14.66 -3.17 -41.95
C GLU A 39 13.83 -3.40 -40.68
N PHE A 40 14.21 -4.41 -39.88
CA PHE A 40 13.56 -4.69 -38.61
C PHE A 40 13.81 -3.55 -37.60
N VAL A 41 15.07 -3.10 -37.49
CA VAL A 41 15.45 -2.01 -36.59
C VAL A 41 14.71 -0.73 -36.95
N GLU A 42 14.68 -0.32 -38.23
CA GLU A 42 13.93 0.87 -38.66
C GLU A 42 12.42 0.69 -38.43
N ARG A 43 11.88 -0.51 -38.65
CA ARG A 43 10.45 -0.78 -38.37
C ARG A 43 10.15 -0.61 -36.89
N LEU A 44 10.98 -1.16 -36.00
CA LEU A 44 10.82 -1.02 -34.55
C LEU A 44 10.97 0.43 -34.10
N ASP A 45 11.96 1.15 -34.63
CA ASP A 45 12.19 2.56 -34.28
C ASP A 45 11.07 3.47 -34.79
N ARG A 46 10.51 3.17 -35.97
CA ARG A 46 9.30 3.84 -36.44
C ARG A 46 8.12 3.62 -35.49
N LEU A 47 7.89 2.38 -35.02
CA LEU A 47 6.83 2.10 -34.05
C LEU A 47 7.07 2.82 -32.71
N ARG A 48 8.32 2.85 -32.24
CA ARG A 48 8.69 3.61 -31.04
C ARG A 48 8.35 5.10 -31.19
N ARG A 49 8.70 5.72 -32.32
CA ARG A 49 8.44 7.15 -32.56
C ARG A 49 6.95 7.46 -32.79
N GLU A 50 6.32 6.77 -33.74
CA GLU A 50 4.99 7.11 -34.24
C GLU A 50 3.85 6.54 -33.40
N TYR A 51 4.09 5.41 -32.70
CA TYR A 51 3.05 4.71 -31.93
C TYR A 51 3.29 4.79 -30.42
N ALA A 52 4.51 4.46 -29.95
CA ALA A 52 4.81 4.50 -28.51
C ALA A 52 5.03 5.92 -27.97
N GLY A 53 5.29 6.90 -28.84
CA GLY A 53 5.50 8.30 -28.48
C GLY A 53 6.91 8.65 -28.02
N ARG A 54 7.93 7.91 -28.48
CA ARG A 54 9.34 8.15 -28.14
C ARG A 54 9.96 9.29 -28.98
N PRO A 55 10.96 10.03 -28.46
CA PRO A 55 11.58 9.87 -27.13
C PRO A 55 10.71 10.39 -26.00
N THR A 56 10.79 9.74 -24.83
CA THR A 56 10.12 10.25 -23.63
C THR A 56 10.93 11.41 -23.02
N PRO A 57 10.29 12.43 -22.41
CA PRO A 57 11.01 13.55 -21.81
C PRO A 57 11.91 13.15 -20.63
N LEU A 58 12.99 13.91 -20.44
CA LEU A 58 13.73 14.00 -19.19
C LEU A 58 13.33 15.31 -18.50
N TYR A 59 12.64 15.21 -17.36
CA TYR A 59 11.96 16.34 -16.71
C TYR A 59 12.65 16.72 -15.40
N LEU A 60 13.07 17.98 -15.24
CA LEU A 60 13.54 18.51 -13.96
C LEU A 60 12.36 18.76 -13.02
N ALA A 61 12.28 17.99 -11.94
CA ALA A 61 11.26 18.13 -10.90
C ALA A 61 11.66 19.25 -9.92
N GLU A 62 11.47 20.50 -10.33
CA GLU A 62 11.94 21.69 -9.60
C GLU A 62 11.28 21.85 -8.23
N ASN A 63 9.98 21.56 -8.09
CA ASN A 63 9.28 21.70 -6.81
C ASN A 63 9.71 20.61 -5.83
N MET A 64 9.85 19.38 -6.32
CA MET A 64 10.36 18.22 -5.59
C MET A 64 11.79 18.51 -5.13
N THR A 65 12.67 18.95 -6.03
CA THR A 65 14.06 19.32 -5.72
C THR A 65 14.12 20.37 -4.61
N ARG A 66 13.34 21.44 -4.70
CA ARG A 66 13.32 22.50 -3.67
C ARG A 66 12.80 22.02 -2.32
N LYS A 67 11.82 21.11 -2.31
CA LYS A 67 11.20 20.60 -1.07
C LYS A 67 12.06 19.53 -0.39
N VAL A 68 12.74 18.68 -1.16
CA VAL A 68 13.68 17.68 -0.63
C VAL A 68 14.93 18.36 -0.07
N GLY A 69 15.44 19.38 -0.77
CA GLY A 69 16.58 20.19 -0.29
C GLY A 69 17.92 19.46 -0.44
N GLY A 70 18.45 19.44 -1.66
CA GLY A 70 19.72 18.79 -1.99
C GLY A 70 19.98 18.80 -3.50
N ALA A 71 20.44 17.68 -4.05
CA ALA A 71 20.69 17.54 -5.49
C ALA A 71 19.43 17.73 -6.34
N ARG A 72 19.62 18.13 -7.61
CA ARG A 72 18.53 18.27 -8.59
C ARG A 72 17.98 16.90 -8.98
N ILE A 73 16.66 16.77 -9.05
CA ILE A 73 15.98 15.50 -9.34
C ILE A 73 15.36 15.54 -10.73
N TYR A 74 15.85 14.67 -11.62
CA TYR A 74 15.32 14.48 -12.96
C TYR A 74 14.50 13.21 -13.06
N LEU A 75 13.35 13.27 -13.74
CA LEU A 75 12.47 12.12 -13.98
C LEU A 75 12.53 11.74 -15.47
N LYS A 76 12.92 10.51 -15.77
CA LYS A 76 12.80 9.92 -17.12
C LYS A 76 11.38 9.38 -17.29
N ARG A 77 10.58 10.05 -18.13
CA ARG A 77 9.11 10.00 -18.16
C ARG A 77 8.53 8.83 -18.98
N GLU A 78 8.84 7.60 -18.60
CA GLU A 78 8.26 6.39 -19.24
C GLU A 78 6.75 6.23 -18.95
N ASP A 79 6.24 6.92 -17.95
CA ASP A 79 4.81 7.09 -17.66
C ASP A 79 4.01 7.71 -18.83
N LEU A 80 4.69 8.46 -19.71
CA LEU A 80 4.10 9.10 -20.89
C LEU A 80 4.12 8.23 -22.15
N CYS A 81 4.77 7.06 -22.12
CA CYS A 81 4.68 6.12 -23.23
C CYS A 81 3.23 5.71 -23.48
N HIS A 82 2.92 5.37 -24.74
CA HIS A 82 1.64 4.71 -25.03
C HIS A 82 1.45 3.49 -24.12
N THR A 83 0.19 3.20 -23.78
CA THR A 83 -0.25 2.27 -22.72
C THR A 83 0.02 2.70 -21.28
N GLY A 84 1.00 3.58 -21.03
CA GLY A 84 1.27 4.22 -19.73
C GLY A 84 2.48 3.69 -18.95
N SER A 85 3.35 2.90 -19.59
CA SER A 85 4.59 2.41 -18.95
C SER A 85 5.65 2.00 -19.95
N HIS A 86 6.87 1.76 -19.46
CA HIS A 86 8.00 1.20 -20.21
C HIS A 86 7.71 -0.16 -20.88
N LYS A 87 6.65 -0.88 -20.51
CA LYS A 87 6.37 -2.23 -21.03
C LYS A 87 6.13 -2.24 -22.54
N ILE A 88 5.59 -1.16 -23.10
CA ILE A 88 5.33 -1.04 -24.55
C ILE A 88 6.60 -1.17 -25.41
N ASN A 89 7.76 -0.76 -24.87
CA ASN A 89 9.05 -0.89 -25.58
C ASN A 89 9.37 -2.36 -25.89
N ASN A 90 9.16 -3.22 -24.90
CA ASN A 90 9.38 -4.65 -24.98
C ASN A 90 8.33 -5.34 -25.86
N THR A 91 7.04 -5.06 -25.64
CA THR A 91 5.96 -5.76 -26.34
C THR A 91 5.92 -5.44 -27.83
N LEU A 92 6.26 -4.21 -28.24
CA LEU A 92 6.44 -3.87 -29.66
C LEU A 92 7.57 -4.68 -30.30
N GLY A 93 8.72 -4.81 -29.61
CA GLY A 93 9.86 -5.59 -30.10
C GLY A 93 9.52 -7.07 -30.25
N GLN A 94 8.92 -7.67 -29.21
CA GLN A 94 8.56 -9.09 -29.21
C GLN A 94 7.40 -9.43 -30.15
N CYS A 95 6.35 -8.61 -30.25
CA CYS A 95 5.26 -8.88 -31.19
C CYS A 95 5.71 -8.71 -32.64
N LEU A 96 6.58 -7.72 -32.93
CA LEU A 96 7.18 -7.59 -34.26
C LEU A 96 8.05 -8.81 -34.61
N LEU A 97 8.80 -9.33 -33.64
CA LEU A 97 9.58 -10.55 -33.80
C LEU A 97 8.67 -11.77 -34.03
N ALA A 98 7.59 -11.91 -33.26
CA ALA A 98 6.60 -12.98 -33.43
C ALA A 98 5.99 -12.97 -34.84
N SER A 99 5.61 -11.80 -35.37
CA SER A 99 5.15 -11.65 -36.75
C SER A 99 6.21 -12.07 -37.77
N ARG A 100 7.48 -11.70 -37.54
CA ARG A 100 8.60 -12.11 -38.40
C ARG A 100 8.83 -13.61 -38.40
N MET A 101 8.66 -14.26 -37.25
CA MET A 101 8.72 -15.72 -37.08
C MET A 101 7.50 -16.45 -37.67
N GLY A 102 6.49 -15.72 -38.16
CA GLY A 102 5.25 -16.32 -38.68
C GLY A 102 4.33 -16.89 -37.62
N LYS A 103 4.52 -16.53 -36.35
CA LYS A 103 3.62 -16.90 -35.25
C LYS A 103 2.30 -16.14 -35.42
N ARG A 104 1.19 -16.80 -35.08
CA ARG A 104 -0.17 -16.22 -35.22
C ARG A 104 -0.77 -15.79 -33.89
N ARG A 105 -0.21 -16.30 -32.80
CA ARG A 105 -0.68 -16.10 -31.44
C ARG A 105 0.46 -15.66 -30.54
N VAL A 106 0.17 -14.75 -29.62
CA VAL A 106 1.04 -14.37 -28.52
C VAL A 106 0.36 -14.66 -27.19
N ILE A 107 1.14 -15.12 -26.23
CA ILE A 107 0.71 -15.25 -24.84
C ILE A 107 1.57 -14.40 -23.93
N ALA A 108 1.00 -13.94 -22.83
CA ALA A 108 1.72 -13.19 -21.80
C ALA A 108 1.14 -13.49 -20.41
N GLU A 109 1.96 -13.28 -19.39
CA GLU A 109 1.58 -13.26 -17.99
C GLU A 109 1.30 -11.82 -17.52
N THR A 110 0.46 -11.60 -16.53
CA THR A 110 0.41 -10.29 -15.88
C THR A 110 -0.07 -10.35 -14.43
N GLY A 111 0.47 -9.45 -13.60
CA GLY A 111 0.01 -9.18 -12.23
C GLY A 111 -0.76 -7.86 -12.23
N ALA A 112 -0.05 -6.72 -12.15
CA ALA A 112 -0.64 -5.37 -12.23
C ALA A 112 -1.39 -5.02 -13.54
N GLY A 113 -1.46 -5.92 -14.52
CA GLY A 113 -2.16 -5.73 -15.80
C GLY A 113 -1.41 -4.90 -16.84
N GLN A 114 -0.36 -4.15 -16.48
CA GLN A 114 0.34 -3.25 -17.43
C GLN A 114 1.04 -3.99 -18.57
N HIS A 115 1.71 -5.11 -18.28
CA HIS A 115 2.33 -5.93 -19.34
C HIS A 115 1.26 -6.59 -20.23
N GLY A 116 0.17 -7.10 -19.63
CA GLY A 116 -0.95 -7.66 -20.37
C GLY A 116 -1.58 -6.64 -21.33
N VAL A 117 -1.87 -5.43 -20.86
CA VAL A 117 -2.37 -4.33 -21.70
C VAL A 117 -1.38 -3.97 -22.80
N ALA A 118 -0.08 -3.88 -22.50
CA ALA A 118 0.95 -3.57 -23.49
C ALA A 118 1.10 -4.70 -24.54
N CYS A 119 0.94 -5.95 -24.16
CA CYS A 119 0.98 -7.11 -25.04
C CYS A 119 -0.26 -7.14 -25.94
N ALA A 120 -1.46 -7.00 -25.36
CA ALA A 120 -2.72 -6.92 -26.09
C ALA A 120 -2.70 -5.76 -27.12
N THR A 121 -2.16 -4.60 -26.73
CA THR A 121 -2.01 -3.43 -27.61
C THR A 121 -1.09 -3.74 -28.79
N ALA A 122 0.08 -4.32 -28.54
CA ALA A 122 1.04 -4.66 -29.59
C ALA A 122 0.53 -5.80 -30.50
N ALA A 123 -0.19 -6.77 -29.93
CA ALA A 123 -0.80 -7.87 -30.67
C ALA A 123 -1.90 -7.36 -31.61
N ALA A 124 -2.81 -6.51 -31.12
CA ALA A 124 -3.84 -5.88 -31.94
C ALA A 124 -3.24 -5.06 -33.09
N LEU A 125 -2.14 -4.34 -32.84
CA LEU A 125 -1.43 -3.57 -33.87
C LEU A 125 -0.81 -4.46 -34.97
N MET A 126 -0.40 -5.68 -34.61
CA MET A 126 0.30 -6.62 -35.49
C MET A 126 -0.60 -7.73 -36.03
N ASP A 127 -1.92 -7.65 -35.78
CA ASP A 127 -2.92 -8.65 -36.18
C ASP A 127 -2.58 -10.07 -35.66
N LEU A 128 -2.22 -10.13 -34.37
CA LEU A 128 -1.92 -11.38 -33.65
C LEU A 128 -3.03 -11.70 -32.66
N GLU A 129 -3.41 -12.97 -32.57
CA GLU A 129 -4.26 -13.47 -31.47
C GLU A 129 -3.51 -13.28 -30.15
N CYS A 130 -4.17 -12.79 -29.10
CA CYS A 130 -3.54 -12.54 -27.81
C CYS A 130 -4.32 -13.22 -26.68
N ALA A 131 -3.62 -13.98 -25.86
CA ALA A 131 -4.15 -14.46 -24.59
C ALA A 131 -3.25 -14.02 -23.43
N VAL A 132 -3.84 -13.53 -22.34
CA VAL A 132 -3.13 -13.04 -21.17
C VAL A 132 -3.55 -13.85 -19.95
N TYR A 133 -2.60 -14.55 -19.34
CA TYR A 133 -2.79 -15.25 -18.09
C TYR A 133 -2.67 -14.29 -16.91
N MET A 134 -3.65 -14.29 -16.02
CA MET A 134 -3.71 -13.39 -14.88
C MET A 134 -4.31 -14.12 -13.67
N GLY A 135 -3.69 -13.98 -12.49
CA GLY A 135 -4.19 -14.59 -11.27
C GLY A 135 -5.56 -14.05 -10.86
N GLU A 136 -6.46 -14.87 -10.31
CA GLU A 136 -7.80 -14.41 -9.89
C GLU A 136 -7.77 -13.26 -8.87
N VAL A 137 -6.78 -13.25 -7.97
CA VAL A 137 -6.59 -12.18 -6.99
C VAL A 137 -6.23 -10.87 -7.70
N ASP A 138 -5.37 -10.96 -8.72
CA ASP A 138 -4.95 -9.79 -9.49
C ASP A 138 -6.07 -9.28 -10.41
N ILE A 139 -6.88 -10.17 -11.00
CA ILE A 139 -8.07 -9.82 -11.80
C ILE A 139 -9.04 -8.98 -10.96
N ALA A 140 -9.34 -9.43 -9.73
CA ALA A 140 -10.23 -8.70 -8.83
C ALA A 140 -9.68 -7.31 -8.44
N ARG A 141 -8.36 -7.19 -8.28
CA ARG A 141 -7.68 -5.94 -7.91
C ARG A 141 -7.49 -4.98 -9.08
N GLN A 142 -7.52 -5.47 -10.33
CA GLN A 142 -7.13 -4.73 -11.53
C GLN A 142 -8.17 -4.81 -12.65
N GLU A 143 -9.45 -4.76 -12.29
CA GLU A 143 -10.61 -4.85 -13.20
C GLU A 143 -10.48 -3.89 -14.41
N SER A 144 -9.99 -2.67 -14.18
CA SER A 144 -9.81 -1.67 -15.24
C SER A 144 -8.83 -2.12 -16.33
N ASN A 145 -7.74 -2.81 -15.97
CA ASN A 145 -6.76 -3.31 -16.93
C ASN A 145 -7.26 -4.59 -17.61
N VAL A 146 -8.03 -5.44 -16.91
CA VAL A 146 -8.73 -6.60 -17.51
C VAL A 146 -9.65 -6.13 -18.63
N PHE A 147 -10.53 -5.18 -18.33
CA PHE A 147 -11.45 -4.61 -19.32
C PHE A 147 -10.71 -3.98 -20.52
N ARG A 148 -9.58 -3.29 -20.28
CA ARG A 148 -8.74 -2.74 -21.37
C ARG A 148 -8.17 -3.83 -22.27
N MET A 149 -7.73 -4.96 -21.71
CA MET A 149 -7.22 -6.08 -22.50
C MET A 149 -8.32 -6.70 -23.37
N GLU A 150 -9.50 -6.92 -22.81
CA GLU A 150 -10.67 -7.44 -23.54
C GLU A 150 -11.11 -6.49 -24.66
N LEU A 151 -11.12 -5.18 -24.40
CA LEU A 151 -11.44 -4.17 -25.42
C LEU A 151 -10.44 -4.16 -26.59
N LEU A 152 -9.18 -4.52 -26.32
CA LEU A 152 -8.13 -4.67 -27.33
C LEU A 152 -8.23 -6.02 -28.08
N GLY A 153 -9.18 -6.88 -27.71
CA GLY A 153 -9.41 -8.18 -28.34
C GLY A 153 -8.57 -9.32 -27.78
N ALA A 154 -7.91 -9.12 -26.64
CA ALA A 154 -7.18 -10.19 -25.95
C ALA A 154 -8.13 -11.04 -25.09
N GLU A 155 -7.88 -12.34 -25.05
CA GLU A 155 -8.52 -13.26 -24.11
C GLU A 155 -7.81 -13.18 -22.75
N VAL A 156 -8.51 -12.82 -21.69
CA VAL A 156 -7.95 -12.83 -20.33
C VAL A 156 -8.29 -14.16 -19.66
N ILE A 157 -7.27 -14.97 -19.37
CA ILE A 157 -7.41 -16.32 -18.82
C ILE A 157 -7.14 -16.29 -17.31
N PRO A 158 -8.15 -16.52 -16.46
CA PRO A 158 -7.98 -16.51 -15.02
C PRO A 158 -7.20 -17.73 -14.52
N VAL A 159 -6.24 -17.50 -13.63
CA VAL A 159 -5.47 -18.56 -12.96
C VAL A 159 -5.90 -18.68 -11.50
N SER A 160 -6.53 -19.81 -11.19
CA SER A 160 -7.15 -20.12 -9.89
C SER A 160 -6.33 -21.07 -9.00
N THR A 161 -5.21 -21.58 -9.52
CA THR A 161 -4.29 -22.47 -8.81
C THR A 161 -3.23 -21.70 -8.02
N GLY A 162 -2.70 -22.30 -6.96
CA GLY A 162 -1.60 -21.71 -6.19
C GLY A 162 -2.02 -20.49 -5.36
N SER A 163 -1.15 -19.48 -5.30
CA SER A 163 -1.44 -18.21 -4.63
C SER A 163 -2.36 -17.30 -5.47
N ARG A 164 -2.62 -17.68 -6.73
CA ARG A 164 -3.51 -16.97 -7.68
C ARG A 164 -3.00 -15.57 -8.00
N THR A 165 -1.69 -15.45 -8.14
CA THR A 165 -0.96 -14.20 -8.43
C THR A 165 -0.07 -14.35 -9.68
N LEU A 166 0.77 -13.36 -9.95
CA LEU A 166 1.75 -13.34 -11.06
C LEU A 166 2.60 -14.63 -11.16
N LYS A 167 3.03 -15.21 -10.04
CA LYS A 167 3.82 -16.47 -10.04
C LYS A 167 3.07 -17.61 -10.74
N ASP A 168 1.78 -17.77 -10.44
CA ASP A 168 0.96 -18.82 -11.04
C ASP A 168 0.63 -18.52 -12.51
N ALA A 169 0.41 -17.25 -12.84
CA ALA A 169 0.23 -16.80 -14.23
C ALA A 169 1.44 -17.12 -15.12
N ILE A 170 2.67 -16.97 -14.61
CA ILE A 170 3.89 -17.39 -15.31
C ILE A 170 3.89 -18.89 -15.57
N ASN A 171 3.55 -19.70 -14.55
CA ASN A 171 3.54 -21.15 -14.67
C ASN A 171 2.54 -21.64 -15.72
N GLU A 172 1.34 -21.08 -15.74
CA GLU A 172 0.33 -21.43 -16.74
C GLU A 172 0.70 -20.92 -18.15
N SER A 173 1.31 -19.74 -18.26
CA SER A 173 1.83 -19.23 -19.55
C SER A 173 2.91 -20.15 -20.12
N LEU A 174 3.83 -20.64 -19.28
CA LEU A 174 4.85 -21.60 -19.70
C LEU A 174 4.23 -22.93 -20.13
N ARG A 175 3.20 -23.42 -19.45
CA ARG A 175 2.48 -24.66 -19.81
C ARG A 175 1.74 -24.55 -21.14
N ASP A 176 1.07 -23.43 -21.39
CA ASP A 176 0.49 -23.14 -22.71
C ASP A 176 1.59 -23.14 -23.77
N TRP A 177 2.68 -22.42 -23.51
CA TRP A 177 3.76 -22.32 -24.48
C TRP A 177 4.33 -23.68 -24.88
N VAL A 178 4.56 -24.57 -23.91
CA VAL A 178 4.99 -25.96 -24.17
C VAL A 178 4.03 -26.68 -25.11
N THR A 179 2.73 -26.47 -24.95
CA THR A 179 1.68 -27.15 -25.70
C THR A 179 1.52 -26.58 -27.11
N ASN A 180 1.72 -25.27 -27.29
CA ASN A 180 1.40 -24.53 -28.52
C ASN A 180 2.62 -23.86 -29.19
N VAL A 181 3.82 -24.35 -28.89
CA VAL A 181 5.13 -23.76 -29.24
C VAL A 181 5.31 -23.42 -30.73
N ILE A 182 4.69 -24.19 -31.62
CA ILE A 182 4.82 -24.03 -33.08
C ILE A 182 4.13 -22.74 -33.54
N SER A 183 2.92 -22.47 -33.06
CA SER A 183 2.08 -21.34 -33.51
C SER A 183 2.14 -20.11 -32.59
N THR A 184 2.64 -20.28 -31.36
CA THR A 184 2.55 -19.30 -30.28
C THR A 184 3.92 -18.77 -29.87
N HIS A 185 4.02 -17.45 -29.72
CA HIS A 185 5.16 -16.78 -29.06
C HIS A 185 4.81 -16.41 -27.61
N TYR A 186 5.70 -16.73 -26.67
CA TYR A 186 5.56 -16.26 -25.29
C TYR A 186 6.20 -14.87 -25.16
N CYS A 187 5.37 -13.84 -25.04
CA CYS A 187 5.79 -12.46 -24.86
C CYS A 187 6.08 -12.18 -23.37
N ILE A 188 7.25 -12.58 -22.89
CA ILE A 188 7.63 -12.42 -21.48
C ILE A 188 7.70 -10.94 -21.05
N GLY A 189 7.31 -10.66 -19.80
CA GLY A 189 7.13 -9.28 -19.31
C GLY A 189 8.35 -8.59 -18.72
N SER A 190 9.46 -9.29 -18.50
CA SER A 190 10.67 -8.69 -17.90
C SER A 190 11.95 -9.40 -18.35
N VAL A 191 13.11 -8.92 -17.87
CA VAL A 191 14.44 -9.51 -18.11
C VAL A 191 14.71 -10.75 -17.26
N VAL A 192 13.66 -11.54 -17.02
CA VAL A 192 13.68 -12.82 -16.33
C VAL A 192 13.58 -13.94 -17.37
N GLY A 193 13.51 -15.19 -16.93
CA GLY A 193 13.32 -16.31 -17.82
C GLY A 193 14.61 -16.85 -18.45
N PRO A 194 14.51 -17.95 -19.21
CA PRO A 194 15.66 -18.56 -19.86
C PRO A 194 16.20 -17.67 -20.98
N HIS A 195 17.49 -17.81 -21.29
CA HIS A 195 18.06 -17.26 -22.53
C HIS A 195 17.25 -17.73 -23.75
N PRO A 196 16.90 -16.85 -24.72
CA PRO A 196 17.41 -15.49 -24.95
C PRO A 196 16.60 -14.34 -24.32
N PHE A 197 15.57 -14.62 -23.52
CA PHE A 197 14.65 -13.59 -23.03
C PHE A 197 15.31 -12.43 -22.27
N PRO A 198 16.18 -12.66 -21.26
CA PRO A 198 16.83 -11.56 -20.55
C PRO A 198 17.58 -10.59 -21.48
N VAL A 199 18.33 -11.12 -22.45
CA VAL A 199 19.10 -10.33 -23.42
C VAL A 199 18.18 -9.54 -24.34
N MET A 200 17.18 -10.21 -24.89
CA MET A 200 16.22 -9.63 -25.83
C MET A 200 15.43 -8.49 -25.17
N VAL A 201 14.84 -8.74 -23.99
CA VAL A 201 14.06 -7.73 -23.28
C VAL A 201 14.95 -6.57 -22.85
N SER A 202 16.18 -6.83 -22.39
CA SER A 202 17.16 -5.79 -22.04
C SER A 202 17.47 -4.91 -23.25
N GLU A 203 17.62 -5.47 -24.46
CA GLU A 203 17.87 -4.69 -25.68
C GLU A 203 16.64 -3.89 -26.12
N PHE A 204 15.43 -4.43 -25.99
CA PHE A 204 14.24 -3.65 -26.33
C PHE A 204 13.99 -2.50 -25.37
N GLN A 205 14.43 -2.61 -24.12
CA GLN A 205 14.34 -1.56 -23.09
C GLN A 205 15.51 -0.57 -23.10
N SER A 206 16.65 -0.89 -23.72
CA SER A 206 17.86 -0.03 -23.72
C SER A 206 17.65 1.33 -24.38
N VAL A 207 16.55 1.52 -25.11
CA VAL A 207 16.11 2.82 -25.63
C VAL A 207 15.90 3.87 -24.52
N ILE A 208 15.49 3.44 -23.32
CA ILE A 208 15.28 4.33 -22.16
C ILE A 208 16.59 4.99 -21.79
N GLY A 209 17.63 4.18 -21.57
CA GLY A 209 18.96 4.67 -21.21
C GLY A 209 19.58 5.51 -22.32
N ARG A 210 19.53 5.05 -23.58
CA ARG A 210 20.11 5.81 -24.72
C ARG A 210 19.54 7.23 -24.83
N GLU A 211 18.24 7.36 -24.68
CA GLU A 211 17.61 8.69 -24.67
C GLU A 211 17.99 9.47 -23.42
N ALA A 212 18.00 8.83 -22.25
CA ALA A 212 18.33 9.47 -20.98
C ALA A 212 19.76 10.03 -20.97
N GLU A 213 20.74 9.29 -21.50
CA GLU A 213 22.13 9.73 -21.65
C GLU A 213 22.23 10.95 -22.57
N GLN A 214 21.60 10.89 -23.75
CA GLN A 214 21.58 12.02 -24.70
C GLN A 214 20.92 13.26 -24.10
N GLN A 215 19.80 13.08 -23.39
CA GLN A 215 19.06 14.15 -22.74
C GLN A 215 19.82 14.74 -21.55
N ALA A 216 20.52 13.91 -20.76
CA ALA A 216 21.37 14.36 -19.67
C ALA A 216 22.53 15.22 -20.16
N LEU A 217 23.24 14.78 -21.20
CA LEU A 217 24.31 15.56 -21.82
C LEU A 217 23.80 16.87 -22.43
N ALA A 218 22.60 16.86 -23.01
CA ALA A 218 21.98 18.07 -23.56
C ALA A 218 21.53 19.07 -22.47
N ALA A 219 21.00 18.58 -21.35
CA ALA A 219 20.47 19.43 -20.27
C ALA A 219 21.55 19.95 -19.32
N GLU A 220 22.51 19.10 -18.95
CA GLU A 220 23.48 19.37 -17.87
C GLU A 220 24.94 19.40 -18.37
N GLY A 221 25.21 19.02 -19.62
CA GLY A 221 26.58 18.97 -20.17
C GLY A 221 27.48 17.90 -19.55
N ARG A 222 26.93 17.05 -18.67
CA ARG A 222 27.63 15.98 -17.94
C ARG A 222 26.64 14.87 -17.56
N LEU A 223 27.16 13.70 -17.18
CA LEU A 223 26.34 12.58 -16.66
C LEU A 223 25.82 12.86 -15.22
N PRO A 224 24.72 12.18 -14.79
CA PRO A 224 24.20 12.30 -13.43
C PRO A 224 25.20 11.75 -12.41
N GLY A 225 25.09 12.19 -11.16
CA GLY A 225 25.83 11.56 -10.05
C GLY A 225 25.28 10.17 -9.75
N LYS A 226 23.95 10.01 -9.84
CA LYS A 226 23.24 8.76 -9.57
C LYS A 226 22.06 8.51 -10.51
N VAL A 227 21.76 7.24 -10.78
CA VAL A 227 20.58 6.80 -11.54
C VAL A 227 19.81 5.77 -10.72
N VAL A 228 18.52 6.00 -10.51
CA VAL A 228 17.66 5.18 -9.64
C VAL A 228 16.51 4.59 -10.43
N ALA A 229 16.21 3.31 -10.21
CA ALA A 229 15.10 2.63 -10.85
C ALA A 229 14.55 1.49 -9.97
N CYS A 230 13.24 1.22 -10.05
CA CYS A 230 12.62 0.15 -9.29
C CYS A 230 12.90 -1.23 -9.92
N VAL A 231 13.04 -2.26 -9.09
CA VAL A 231 13.43 -3.62 -9.50
C VAL A 231 12.41 -4.62 -8.96
N GLY A 232 11.49 -5.04 -9.82
CA GLY A 232 10.79 -6.32 -9.68
C GLY A 232 11.58 -7.36 -10.47
N GLY A 233 11.08 -7.75 -11.64
CA GLY A 233 11.89 -8.52 -12.60
C GLY A 233 13.05 -7.73 -13.28
N GLY A 234 13.15 -6.40 -13.11
CA GLY A 234 14.31 -5.59 -13.54
C GLY A 234 14.29 -4.91 -14.92
N SER A 235 13.26 -5.08 -15.75
CA SER A 235 13.29 -4.62 -17.16
C SER A 235 13.47 -3.10 -17.35
N ASN A 236 12.78 -2.26 -16.55
CA ASN A 236 12.97 -0.80 -16.62
C ASN A 236 14.35 -0.37 -16.12
N ALA A 237 14.84 -1.02 -15.06
CA ALA A 237 16.08 -0.68 -14.39
C ALA A 237 17.27 -0.97 -15.30
N ILE A 238 17.37 -2.19 -15.86
CA ILE A 238 18.44 -2.47 -16.81
C ILE A 238 18.34 -1.60 -18.07
N GLY A 239 17.12 -1.30 -18.52
CA GLY A 239 16.88 -0.44 -19.68
C GLY A 239 17.46 0.96 -19.52
N ILE A 240 17.29 1.58 -18.34
CA ILE A 240 17.88 2.89 -18.05
C ILE A 240 19.37 2.81 -17.67
N PHE A 241 19.80 1.77 -16.96
CA PHE A 241 21.18 1.62 -16.47
C PHE A 241 22.20 1.37 -17.57
N ARG A 242 21.80 0.67 -18.65
CA ARG A 242 22.71 0.11 -19.64
C ARG A 242 23.82 1.04 -20.16
N PRO A 243 23.54 2.30 -20.58
CA PRO A 243 24.61 3.20 -21.01
C PRO A 243 25.50 3.69 -19.86
N PHE A 244 25.04 3.67 -18.61
CA PHE A 244 25.76 4.22 -17.47
C PHE A 244 26.64 3.20 -16.73
N ILE A 245 26.48 1.90 -17.00
CA ILE A 245 27.28 0.84 -16.38
C ILE A 245 28.77 1.08 -16.65
N GLY A 246 29.55 1.29 -15.58
CA GLY A 246 30.99 1.54 -15.65
C GLY A 246 31.38 2.92 -16.17
N GLN A 247 30.44 3.86 -16.33
CA GLN A 247 30.69 5.20 -16.90
C GLN A 247 30.73 6.34 -15.87
N GLY A 248 30.64 6.05 -14.58
CA GLY A 248 30.79 7.05 -13.51
C GLY A 248 29.57 7.22 -12.61
N PRO A 249 28.32 7.30 -13.12
CA PRO A 249 27.14 7.39 -12.25
C PRO A 249 27.01 6.16 -11.36
N GLU A 250 26.63 6.37 -10.11
CA GLU A 250 26.22 5.26 -9.23
C GLU A 250 24.80 4.82 -9.59
N LEU A 251 24.60 3.51 -9.71
CA LEU A 251 23.34 2.92 -10.16
C LEU A 251 22.67 2.24 -8.98
N ILE A 252 21.43 2.62 -8.69
CA ILE A 252 20.67 2.14 -7.53
C ILE A 252 19.38 1.46 -7.99
N GLY A 253 19.30 0.14 -7.80
CA GLY A 253 18.07 -0.63 -7.95
C GLY A 253 17.25 -0.65 -6.66
N VAL A 254 15.94 -0.40 -6.76
CA VAL A 254 15.06 -0.32 -5.58
C VAL A 254 14.02 -1.43 -5.62
N GLU A 255 14.11 -2.38 -4.69
CA GLU A 255 13.18 -3.49 -4.53
C GLU A 255 12.07 -3.15 -3.53
N ALA A 256 11.00 -3.95 -3.51
CA ALA A 256 9.91 -3.77 -2.55
C ALA A 256 10.31 -4.30 -1.17
N GLY A 257 10.37 -3.42 -0.18
CA GLY A 257 10.53 -3.77 1.24
C GLY A 257 9.24 -4.22 1.91
N GLY A 258 8.09 -4.04 1.26
CA GLY A 258 6.80 -4.50 1.74
C GLY A 258 6.45 -3.97 3.14
N ILE A 259 6.04 -4.88 4.03
CA ILE A 259 5.64 -4.59 5.41
C ILE A 259 6.69 -5.02 6.45
N GLY A 260 7.78 -5.68 6.01
CA GLY A 260 8.85 -6.18 6.87
C GLY A 260 9.81 -7.12 6.13
N ASP A 261 10.91 -7.49 6.78
CA ASP A 261 11.94 -8.37 6.19
C ASP A 261 11.64 -9.88 6.40
N GLY A 262 10.48 -10.21 6.95
CA GLY A 262 10.06 -11.60 7.16
C GLY A 262 9.68 -12.31 5.86
N ALA A 263 9.74 -13.64 5.86
CA ALA A 263 9.28 -14.44 4.72
C ALA A 263 7.80 -14.13 4.42
N GLY A 264 7.48 -13.79 3.17
CA GLY A 264 6.14 -13.39 2.77
C GLY A 264 5.78 -11.93 3.07
N GLU A 265 6.71 -11.11 3.57
CA GLU A 265 6.44 -9.70 3.94
C GLU A 265 7.07 -8.67 2.99
N HIS A 266 7.87 -9.11 2.00
CA HIS A 266 8.58 -8.23 1.06
C HIS A 266 8.77 -8.84 -0.34
N GLY A 267 9.30 -8.02 -1.27
CA GLY A 267 9.78 -8.41 -2.60
C GLY A 267 11.28 -8.13 -2.82
N GLY A 268 12.05 -7.89 -1.74
CA GLY A 268 13.49 -7.61 -1.73
C GLY A 268 14.40 -8.78 -2.13
N THR A 269 14.31 -9.23 -3.39
CA THR A 269 14.98 -10.44 -3.89
C THR A 269 16.51 -10.39 -3.84
N LEU A 270 17.14 -9.31 -4.29
CA LEU A 270 18.60 -9.14 -4.28
C LEU A 270 19.11 -8.77 -2.89
N CYS A 271 18.32 -8.03 -2.11
CA CYS A 271 18.69 -7.62 -0.76
C CYS A 271 18.61 -8.76 0.26
N LEU A 272 17.58 -9.61 0.18
CA LEU A 272 17.23 -10.59 1.23
C LEU A 272 17.17 -12.04 0.72
N GLY A 273 17.30 -12.27 -0.59
CA GLY A 273 17.25 -13.60 -1.19
C GLY A 273 18.59 -14.29 -1.33
N GLU A 274 18.54 -15.49 -1.91
CA GLU A 274 19.69 -16.35 -2.15
C GLU A 274 19.73 -16.83 -3.61
N VAL A 275 20.88 -17.32 -4.06
CA VAL A 275 21.03 -17.83 -5.43
C VAL A 275 20.31 -19.16 -5.59
N GLY A 276 19.52 -19.29 -6.65
CA GLY A 276 18.91 -20.55 -7.06
C GLY A 276 18.40 -20.49 -8.49
N VAL A 277 17.46 -21.35 -8.84
CA VAL A 277 16.94 -21.49 -10.21
C VAL A 277 15.43 -21.35 -10.17
N LEU A 278 14.91 -20.34 -10.88
CA LEU A 278 13.48 -20.07 -10.97
C LEU A 278 13.11 -19.63 -12.39
N HIS A 279 11.97 -20.12 -12.88
CA HIS A 279 11.39 -19.74 -14.16
C HIS A 279 12.35 -19.79 -15.36
N GLY A 280 13.34 -20.70 -15.34
CA GLY A 280 14.23 -20.94 -16.49
C GLY A 280 15.62 -20.31 -16.41
N ALA A 281 15.95 -19.56 -15.36
CA ALA A 281 17.29 -18.99 -15.18
C ALA A 281 17.82 -19.16 -13.75
N ARG A 282 19.16 -19.25 -13.65
CA ARG A 282 19.88 -19.14 -12.38
C ARG A 282 20.03 -17.67 -12.00
N SER A 283 19.50 -17.27 -10.84
CA SER A 283 19.47 -15.89 -10.36
C SER A 283 19.30 -15.85 -8.84
N TYR A 284 19.25 -14.67 -8.24
CA TYR A 284 18.71 -14.51 -6.88
C TYR A 284 17.19 -14.76 -6.87
N LEU A 285 16.71 -15.42 -5.81
CA LEU A 285 15.30 -15.55 -5.49
C LEU A 285 15.06 -15.62 -3.97
N LEU A 286 13.82 -15.39 -3.56
CA LEU A 286 13.35 -15.62 -2.20
C LEU A 286 12.93 -17.09 -2.04
N GLN A 287 13.62 -17.82 -1.17
CA GLN A 287 13.40 -19.24 -0.92
C GLN A 287 13.70 -19.63 0.53
N ASP A 288 13.15 -20.75 0.98
CA ASP A 288 13.45 -21.34 2.29
C ASP A 288 14.71 -22.23 2.26
N GLY A 289 15.08 -22.79 3.43
CA GLY A 289 16.26 -23.64 3.57
C GLY A 289 16.21 -24.96 2.80
N ASP A 290 15.03 -25.35 2.31
CA ASP A 290 14.82 -26.54 1.46
C ASP A 290 14.73 -26.16 -0.04
N GLY A 291 14.93 -24.88 -0.38
CA GLY A 291 14.88 -24.36 -1.74
C GLY A 291 13.45 -24.20 -2.28
N GLN A 292 12.43 -24.15 -1.43
CA GLN A 292 11.07 -23.82 -1.85
C GLN A 292 10.93 -22.31 -2.02
N VAL A 293 10.29 -21.89 -3.11
CA VAL A 293 10.09 -20.47 -3.43
C VAL A 293 9.09 -19.86 -2.45
N ASN A 294 9.52 -18.85 -1.70
CA ASN A 294 8.68 -18.13 -0.75
C ASN A 294 7.59 -17.32 -1.46
N GLU A 295 6.50 -17.05 -0.75
CA GLU A 295 5.56 -16.00 -1.13
C GLU A 295 6.21 -14.62 -0.92
N THR A 296 5.66 -13.62 -1.60
CA THR A 296 6.13 -12.23 -1.54
C THR A 296 5.00 -11.31 -1.15
N HIS A 297 5.36 -10.10 -0.72
CA HIS A 297 4.40 -9.05 -0.47
C HIS A 297 4.94 -7.71 -0.95
N SER A 298 4.08 -6.97 -1.64
CA SER A 298 4.24 -5.54 -1.88
C SER A 298 2.86 -4.94 -2.19
N ILE A 299 2.67 -3.69 -1.78
CA ILE A 299 1.53 -2.89 -2.22
C ILE A 299 1.53 -2.68 -3.74
N SER A 300 2.69 -2.80 -4.38
CA SER A 300 2.90 -2.65 -5.81
C SER A 300 2.98 -4.02 -6.49
N ALA A 301 1.90 -4.45 -7.15
CA ALA A 301 1.83 -5.74 -7.84
C ALA A 301 2.93 -5.97 -8.90
N GLY A 302 3.52 -4.91 -9.48
CA GLY A 302 4.64 -5.05 -10.42
C GLY A 302 6.01 -5.34 -9.79
N LEU A 303 6.14 -5.19 -8.46
CA LEU A 303 7.34 -5.53 -7.68
C LEU A 303 7.14 -6.80 -6.81
N ASP A 304 5.91 -7.30 -6.74
CA ASP A 304 5.54 -8.51 -6.01
C ASP A 304 5.96 -9.78 -6.78
N TYR A 305 7.27 -10.04 -6.80
CA TYR A 305 7.86 -11.15 -7.52
C TYR A 305 9.06 -11.72 -6.77
N PRO A 306 9.14 -13.05 -6.53
CA PRO A 306 10.19 -13.67 -5.71
C PRO A 306 11.54 -13.81 -6.40
N GLY A 307 11.66 -13.46 -7.68
CA GLY A 307 12.90 -13.63 -8.46
C GLY A 307 13.39 -12.31 -9.05
N VAL A 308 14.52 -12.35 -9.74
CA VAL A 308 15.05 -11.18 -10.44
C VAL A 308 15.79 -11.58 -11.72
N GLY A 309 15.94 -10.66 -12.67
CA GLY A 309 16.69 -10.92 -13.89
C GLY A 309 18.15 -11.27 -13.63
N PRO A 310 18.74 -12.25 -14.34
CA PRO A 310 20.10 -12.73 -14.07
C PRO A 310 21.18 -11.67 -14.28
N GLU A 311 20.96 -10.70 -15.17
CA GLU A 311 21.88 -9.58 -15.36
C GLU A 311 21.97 -8.70 -14.10
N HIS A 312 20.87 -8.50 -13.37
CA HIS A 312 20.90 -7.76 -12.10
C HIS A 312 21.67 -8.52 -11.01
N SER A 313 21.52 -9.84 -10.94
CA SER A 313 22.30 -10.70 -10.03
C SER A 313 23.80 -10.56 -10.30
N TYR A 314 24.22 -10.57 -11.57
CA TYR A 314 25.61 -10.31 -11.95
C TYR A 314 26.07 -8.89 -11.56
N LEU A 315 25.23 -7.89 -11.80
CA LEU A 315 25.55 -6.49 -11.47
C LEU A 315 25.67 -6.24 -9.97
N LYS A 316 24.90 -6.98 -9.14
CA LYS A 316 25.04 -7.00 -7.69
C LYS A 316 26.39 -7.58 -7.27
N GLU A 317 26.69 -8.81 -7.71
CA GLU A 317 27.94 -9.51 -7.33
C GLU A 317 29.21 -8.78 -7.81
N SER A 318 29.13 -8.11 -8.95
CA SER A 318 30.24 -7.30 -9.48
C SER A 318 30.40 -5.93 -8.80
N GLY A 319 29.43 -5.51 -7.98
CA GLY A 319 29.41 -4.20 -7.33
C GLY A 319 29.18 -3.03 -8.30
N LEU A 320 28.67 -3.30 -9.52
CA LEU A 320 28.39 -2.27 -10.52
C LEU A 320 27.05 -1.57 -10.30
N VAL A 321 26.14 -2.20 -9.56
CA VAL A 321 24.84 -1.64 -9.16
C VAL A 321 24.61 -1.97 -7.68
N SER A 322 24.21 -0.97 -6.90
CA SER A 322 23.74 -1.17 -5.53
C SER A 322 22.23 -1.41 -5.51
N TYR A 323 21.76 -2.20 -4.55
CA TYR A 323 20.34 -2.51 -4.41
C TYR A 323 19.90 -2.21 -2.98
N THR A 324 18.72 -1.64 -2.85
CA THR A 324 18.07 -1.30 -1.57
C THR A 324 16.58 -1.64 -1.63
N THR A 325 15.92 -1.63 -0.48
CA THR A 325 14.47 -1.78 -0.36
C THR A 325 13.81 -0.46 0.03
N ILE A 326 12.52 -0.33 -0.31
CA ILE A 326 11.63 0.74 0.16
C ILE A 326 10.32 0.09 0.61
N SER A 327 9.82 0.44 1.79
CA SER A 327 8.57 -0.11 2.34
C SER A 327 7.34 0.40 1.59
N ASP A 328 6.23 -0.32 1.74
CA ASP A 328 4.95 0.06 1.13
C ASP A 328 4.48 1.46 1.58
N ARG A 329 4.75 1.81 2.85
CA ARG A 329 4.43 3.14 3.41
C ARG A 329 5.24 4.24 2.71
N GLU A 330 6.55 4.05 2.60
CA GLU A 330 7.44 5.02 1.96
C GLU A 330 7.09 5.22 0.48
N ALA A 331 6.76 4.14 -0.24
CA ALA A 331 6.30 4.23 -1.62
C ALA A 331 4.98 5.02 -1.76
N LEU A 332 4.00 4.79 -0.87
CA LEU A 332 2.74 5.55 -0.86
C LEU A 332 2.97 7.04 -0.57
N GLU A 333 3.82 7.34 0.40
CA GLU A 333 4.19 8.72 0.77
C GLU A 333 4.88 9.42 -0.40
N ALA A 334 5.83 8.76 -1.07
CA ALA A 334 6.51 9.28 -2.25
C ALA A 334 5.55 9.50 -3.43
N ALA A 335 4.59 8.59 -3.66
CA ALA A 335 3.58 8.75 -4.70
C ALA A 335 2.73 10.01 -4.47
N ARG A 336 2.28 10.22 -3.23
CA ARG A 336 1.54 11.44 -2.83
C ARG A 336 2.38 12.68 -2.94
N PHE A 337 3.64 12.59 -2.50
CA PHE A 337 4.56 13.71 -2.53
C PHE A 337 4.78 14.18 -3.97
N LEU A 338 5.09 13.26 -4.89
CA LEU A 338 5.29 13.59 -6.30
C LEU A 338 4.00 14.17 -6.93
N THR A 339 2.85 13.58 -6.61
CA THR A 339 1.55 14.07 -7.09
C THR A 339 1.27 15.49 -6.61
N ARG A 340 1.50 15.79 -5.34
CA ARG A 340 1.25 17.12 -4.75
C ARG A 340 2.31 18.16 -5.11
N SER A 341 3.54 17.74 -5.39
CA SER A 341 4.65 18.64 -5.71
C SER A 341 4.73 18.96 -7.19
N GLU A 342 4.52 17.97 -8.07
CA GLU A 342 4.71 18.12 -9.52
C GLU A 342 3.46 17.85 -10.35
N GLY A 343 2.35 17.44 -9.74
CA GLY A 343 1.13 17.08 -10.48
C GLY A 343 1.29 15.79 -11.31
N ILE A 344 2.25 14.94 -10.95
CA ILE A 344 2.54 13.68 -11.64
C ILE A 344 2.13 12.55 -10.70
N LEU A 345 1.18 11.71 -11.13
CA LEU A 345 0.76 10.51 -10.41
C LEU A 345 1.62 9.31 -10.86
N PRO A 346 2.65 8.89 -10.09
CA PRO A 346 3.49 7.77 -10.47
C PRO A 346 2.78 6.44 -10.22
N ALA A 347 3.14 5.41 -10.97
CA ALA A 347 2.83 4.05 -10.58
C ALA A 347 3.51 3.72 -9.25
N LEU A 348 2.91 2.86 -8.42
CA LEU A 348 3.49 2.49 -7.11
C LEU A 348 4.85 1.81 -7.27
N GLU A 349 5.10 1.11 -8.38
CA GLU A 349 6.43 0.59 -8.72
C GLU A 349 7.44 1.74 -8.83
N SER A 350 7.12 2.78 -9.59
CA SER A 350 7.99 3.95 -9.78
C SER A 350 8.13 4.76 -8.50
N ALA A 351 7.11 4.76 -7.63
CA ALA A 351 7.14 5.48 -6.37
C ALA A 351 8.21 4.94 -5.40
N HIS A 352 8.57 3.66 -5.48
CA HIS A 352 9.71 3.11 -4.74
C HIS A 352 11.02 3.79 -5.16
N ALA A 353 11.25 3.93 -6.47
CA ALA A 353 12.42 4.63 -6.99
C ALA A 353 12.42 6.13 -6.61
N VAL A 354 11.24 6.75 -6.58
CA VAL A 354 11.08 8.15 -6.14
C VAL A 354 11.40 8.31 -4.65
N ALA A 355 10.92 7.41 -3.79
CA ALA A 355 11.20 7.44 -2.35
C ALA A 355 12.71 7.38 -2.07
N CYS A 356 13.40 6.37 -2.64
CA CYS A 356 14.85 6.25 -2.52
C CYS A 356 15.57 7.48 -3.08
N ALA A 357 15.11 8.03 -4.20
CA ALA A 357 15.71 9.24 -4.77
C ALA A 357 15.52 10.48 -3.87
N MET A 358 14.41 10.59 -3.13
CA MET A 358 14.20 11.67 -2.17
C MET A 358 15.20 11.60 -1.01
N GLU A 359 15.43 10.41 -0.47
CA GLU A 359 16.41 10.19 0.61
C GLU A 359 17.82 10.54 0.13
N VAL A 360 18.24 9.92 -0.97
CA VAL A 360 19.60 10.05 -1.49
C VAL A 360 19.87 11.48 -1.99
N ALA A 361 18.90 12.13 -2.65
CA ALA A 361 19.08 13.51 -3.12
C ALA A 361 19.24 14.50 -1.97
N GLY A 362 18.59 14.27 -0.82
CA GLY A 362 18.73 15.12 0.37
C GLY A 362 20.12 15.09 1.00
N GLU A 363 20.89 14.01 0.77
CA GLU A 363 22.26 13.86 1.25
C GLU A 363 23.32 14.37 0.25
N MET A 364 22.93 14.54 -1.01
CA MET A 364 23.81 15.00 -2.09
C MET A 364 23.92 16.53 -2.16
N SER A 365 25.00 17.01 -2.77
CA SER A 365 25.22 18.44 -2.93
C SER A 365 24.29 19.05 -4.00
N ALA A 366 23.89 20.32 -3.81
CA ALA A 366 22.94 20.99 -4.69
C ALA A 366 23.47 21.25 -6.13
N ASP A 367 24.78 21.18 -6.35
CA ASP A 367 25.38 21.23 -7.69
C ASP A 367 25.29 19.89 -8.43
N GLU A 368 25.06 18.79 -7.71
CA GLU A 368 24.85 17.46 -8.25
C GLU A 368 23.40 17.28 -8.76
N TYR A 369 23.18 16.18 -9.49
CA TYR A 369 21.84 15.78 -9.88
C TYR A 369 21.70 14.27 -9.97
N ILE A 370 20.49 13.80 -9.69
CA ILE A 370 20.08 12.40 -9.74
C ILE A 370 19.01 12.24 -10.82
N MET A 371 19.01 11.07 -11.46
CA MET A 371 18.00 10.69 -12.44
C MET A 371 17.17 9.51 -11.92
N VAL A 372 15.86 9.59 -12.05
CA VAL A 372 14.91 8.55 -11.62
C VAL A 372 14.15 8.04 -12.83
N CYS A 373 14.11 6.71 -13.00
CA CYS A 373 13.24 6.08 -13.99
C CYS A 373 11.80 6.09 -13.51
N LEU A 374 10.97 6.96 -14.07
CA LEU A 374 9.53 7.00 -13.79
C LEU A 374 8.83 5.98 -14.68
N SER A 375 8.96 4.70 -14.29
CA SER A 375 8.68 3.52 -15.11
C SER A 375 7.22 3.37 -15.60
N GLY A 376 6.25 4.03 -14.96
CA GLY A 376 4.85 4.04 -15.36
C GLY A 376 4.00 5.06 -14.61
N ARG A 377 2.76 5.27 -15.08
CA ARG A 377 1.76 6.15 -14.44
C ARG A 377 0.82 5.39 -13.50
N GLY A 378 0.37 6.08 -12.46
CA GLY A 378 -0.40 5.50 -11.35
C GLY A 378 -1.91 5.44 -11.54
N ASP A 379 -2.45 5.61 -12.74
CA ASP A 379 -3.90 5.49 -12.97
C ASP A 379 -4.46 4.15 -12.45
N LYS A 380 -3.68 3.07 -12.65
CA LYS A 380 -4.03 1.71 -12.19
C LYS A 380 -3.99 1.53 -10.67
N ASP A 381 -3.32 2.45 -9.99
CA ASP A 381 -3.08 2.39 -8.55
C ASP A 381 -3.99 3.39 -7.81
N ILE A 382 -4.91 4.09 -8.50
CA ILE A 382 -5.77 5.11 -7.86
C ILE A 382 -6.54 4.51 -6.69
N ASP A 383 -7.13 3.33 -6.84
CA ASP A 383 -7.90 2.72 -5.76
C ASP A 383 -7.01 2.24 -4.60
N ILE A 384 -5.77 1.84 -4.89
CA ILE A 384 -4.77 1.48 -3.87
C ILE A 384 -4.24 2.74 -3.18
N ILE A 385 -4.00 3.83 -3.90
CA ILE A 385 -3.56 5.12 -3.35
C ILE A 385 -4.70 5.76 -2.56
N ARG A 386 -5.96 5.56 -3.00
CA ARG A 386 -7.20 5.97 -2.33
C ARG A 386 -7.49 5.11 -1.11
N GLY A 387 -7.25 3.80 -1.15
CA GLY A 387 -7.36 2.90 -0.01
C GLY A 387 -6.16 2.97 0.94
N GLY A 388 -5.03 3.45 0.43
CA GLY A 388 -3.82 3.77 1.17
C GLY A 388 -3.88 5.17 1.76
N VAL A 389 -4.75 6.09 1.28
CA VAL A 389 -5.22 7.23 2.10
C VAL A 389 -5.56 6.56 3.42
N GLU A 390 -4.97 7.03 4.52
CA GLU A 390 -5.33 6.61 5.88
C GLU A 390 -6.76 6.12 5.83
N VAL A 391 -7.02 4.85 6.20
CA VAL A 391 -8.36 4.30 6.29
C VAL A 391 -9.21 5.41 6.86
N SER A 392 -9.93 6.15 6.01
CA SER A 392 -10.77 7.24 6.49
C SER A 392 -12.03 6.51 6.84
N GLY A 393 -11.90 5.74 7.92
CA GLY A 393 -13.00 5.10 8.56
C GLY A 393 -13.96 6.21 8.97
N ARG A 394 -15.18 5.81 9.31
CA ARG A 394 -16.25 6.76 9.54
C ARG A 394 -15.90 7.77 10.64
N LEU A 395 -15.00 7.45 11.57
CA LEU A 395 -14.51 8.41 12.57
C LEU A 395 -13.62 9.48 11.94
N SER A 396 -12.61 9.09 11.16
CA SER A 396 -11.74 10.03 10.46
C SER A 396 -12.56 10.95 9.53
N SER A 397 -13.44 10.37 8.71
CA SER A 397 -14.34 11.12 7.83
C SER A 397 -15.24 12.09 8.60
N MET A 398 -15.78 11.67 9.75
CA MET A 398 -16.58 12.55 10.61
C MET A 398 -15.77 13.80 11.00
N PHE A 399 -14.52 13.65 11.48
CA PHE A 399 -13.69 14.78 11.89
C PHE A 399 -13.25 15.65 10.72
N GLU A 400 -12.94 15.06 9.56
CA GLU A 400 -12.66 15.79 8.32
C GLU A 400 -13.83 16.66 7.89
N GLU A 401 -15.06 16.13 7.92
CA GLU A 401 -16.28 16.89 7.63
C GLU A 401 -16.50 18.04 8.62
N MET A 402 -16.16 17.84 9.90
CA MET A 402 -16.23 18.91 10.90
C MET A 402 -15.22 20.02 10.60
N ASN A 403 -14.04 19.67 10.05
CA ASN A 403 -12.95 20.58 9.67
C ASN A 403 -12.66 21.69 10.70
N GLY A 404 -12.68 21.33 12.00
CA GLY A 404 -12.49 22.27 13.11
C GLY A 404 -13.58 23.34 13.28
N LYS A 405 -14.67 23.30 12.51
CA LYS A 405 -15.79 24.26 12.60
C LYS A 405 -16.75 23.97 13.75
N ARG A 406 -16.73 22.74 14.26
CA ARG A 406 -17.55 22.26 15.38
C ARG A 406 -16.76 21.23 16.18
N VAL A 407 -17.11 21.10 17.46
CA VAL A 407 -16.54 20.09 18.36
C VAL A 407 -17.45 18.87 18.36
N ALA A 408 -16.88 17.68 18.16
CA ALA A 408 -17.63 16.44 18.17
C ALA A 408 -18.12 16.08 19.58
N LEU A 409 -19.38 15.63 19.71
CA LEU A 409 -19.88 15.01 20.93
C LEU A 409 -19.95 13.49 20.78
N ILE A 410 -19.07 12.77 21.48
CA ILE A 410 -19.11 11.31 21.53
C ILE A 410 -19.74 10.89 22.86
N THR A 411 -20.68 9.95 22.83
CA THR A 411 -21.38 9.46 24.03
C THR A 411 -21.02 8.03 24.33
N TYR A 412 -20.84 7.68 25.60
CA TYR A 412 -20.56 6.31 26.02
C TYR A 412 -21.77 5.66 26.68
N ALA A 413 -22.04 4.41 26.31
CA ALA A 413 -23.03 3.55 26.96
C ALA A 413 -22.40 2.20 27.33
N THR A 414 -22.68 1.71 28.54
CA THR A 414 -22.33 0.32 28.89
C THR A 414 -23.20 -0.63 28.10
N GLY A 415 -22.57 -1.47 27.28
CA GLY A 415 -23.25 -2.50 26.51
C GLY A 415 -23.96 -3.49 27.42
N PHE A 416 -25.13 -3.97 26.98
CA PHE A 416 -25.97 -4.90 27.75
C PHE A 416 -26.52 -4.36 29.09
N PHE A 417 -26.42 -3.06 29.37
CA PHE A 417 -27.06 -2.45 30.54
C PHE A 417 -28.37 -1.74 30.17
N PRO A 418 -29.48 -1.93 30.93
CA PRO A 418 -29.66 -2.96 31.98
C PRO A 418 -29.78 -4.38 31.41
N ASP A 419 -30.12 -4.48 30.12
CA ASP A 419 -30.11 -5.69 29.30
C ASP A 419 -29.79 -5.30 27.84
N ARG A 420 -29.80 -6.26 26.91
CA ARG A 420 -29.49 -6.01 25.48
C ARG A 420 -30.46 -5.01 24.84
N GLU A 421 -31.77 -5.13 25.11
CA GLU A 421 -32.78 -4.26 24.49
C GLU A 421 -32.73 -2.85 25.08
N GLY A 422 -32.62 -2.75 26.40
CA GLY A 422 -32.47 -1.49 27.13
C GLY A 422 -31.21 -0.73 26.71
N SER A 423 -30.10 -1.43 26.48
CA SER A 423 -28.86 -0.83 25.99
C SER A 423 -29.03 -0.19 24.61
N ALA A 424 -29.72 -0.87 23.68
CA ALA A 424 -30.03 -0.31 22.36
C ALA A 424 -30.95 0.93 22.46
N VAL A 425 -31.93 0.92 23.37
CA VAL A 425 -32.80 2.09 23.64
C VAL A 425 -32.01 3.28 24.17
N ILE A 426 -31.07 3.04 25.10
CA ILE A 426 -30.19 4.06 25.65
C ILE A 426 -29.31 4.68 24.55
N ILE A 427 -28.65 3.84 23.75
CA ILE A 427 -27.78 4.28 22.65
C ILE A 427 -28.57 5.10 21.63
N ARG A 428 -29.77 4.65 21.27
CA ARG A 428 -30.65 5.40 20.38
C ARG A 428 -31.04 6.76 20.95
N ALA A 429 -31.38 6.83 22.23
CA ALA A 429 -31.69 8.09 22.91
C ALA A 429 -30.50 9.07 22.89
N MET A 430 -29.26 8.56 22.98
CA MET A 430 -28.06 9.38 22.84
C MET A 430 -27.90 9.93 21.42
N LEU A 431 -28.07 9.08 20.40
CA LEU A 431 -27.99 9.48 18.99
C LEU A 431 -29.06 10.52 18.62
N ASP A 432 -30.31 10.32 19.08
CA ASP A 432 -31.44 11.24 18.91
C ASP A 432 -31.24 12.56 19.68
N GLY A 433 -30.48 12.51 20.78
CA GLY A 433 -30.08 13.68 21.56
C GLY A 433 -29.04 14.56 20.88
N GLY A 434 -28.41 14.08 19.80
CA GLY A 434 -27.43 14.83 19.02
C GLY A 434 -25.97 14.41 19.22
N ALA A 435 -25.72 13.21 19.77
CA ALA A 435 -24.37 12.65 19.75
C ALA A 435 -23.87 12.47 18.31
N ASP A 436 -22.62 12.82 18.03
CA ASP A 436 -21.99 12.65 16.71
C ASP A 436 -21.46 11.23 16.50
N ALA A 437 -21.07 10.54 17.58
CA ALA A 437 -20.71 9.13 17.60
C ALA A 437 -21.09 8.48 18.93
N VAL A 438 -21.14 7.15 18.98
CA VAL A 438 -21.39 6.38 20.20
C VAL A 438 -20.30 5.35 20.47
N GLU A 439 -19.88 5.25 21.73
CA GLU A 439 -18.92 4.27 22.24
C GLU A 439 -19.69 3.24 23.10
N ILE A 440 -19.67 1.98 22.68
CA ILE A 440 -20.29 0.86 23.39
C ILE A 440 -19.22 0.20 24.26
N GLY A 441 -19.37 0.31 25.58
CA GLY A 441 -18.47 -0.34 26.53
C GLY A 441 -18.75 -1.83 26.62
N LEU A 442 -17.74 -2.65 26.37
CA LEU A 442 -17.74 -4.08 26.65
C LEU A 442 -17.52 -4.28 28.16
N PRO A 443 -18.52 -4.82 28.90
CA PRO A 443 -18.38 -4.99 30.35
C PRO A 443 -17.22 -5.92 30.71
N PHE A 444 -16.36 -5.48 31.62
CA PHE A 444 -15.23 -6.25 32.12
C PHE A 444 -15.28 -6.34 33.64
N SER A 445 -14.91 -7.48 34.21
CA SER A 445 -15.01 -7.75 35.65
C SER A 445 -13.98 -6.99 36.48
N ASP A 446 -12.84 -6.67 35.87
CA ASP A 446 -11.68 -6.09 36.55
C ASP A 446 -11.18 -4.81 35.84
N PRO A 447 -12.05 -3.78 35.66
CA PRO A 447 -11.69 -2.59 34.94
C PRO A 447 -10.70 -1.72 35.74
N VAL A 448 -9.64 -1.22 35.08
CA VAL A 448 -8.62 -0.39 35.74
C VAL A 448 -8.86 1.12 35.58
N MET A 449 -9.68 1.55 34.61
CA MET A 449 -9.91 2.97 34.29
C MET A 449 -11.35 3.44 34.56
N ASP A 450 -12.30 2.51 34.66
CA ASP A 450 -13.71 2.85 34.85
C ASP A 450 -13.91 3.47 36.23
N GLY A 451 -14.71 4.54 36.33
CA GLY A 451 -15.16 5.01 37.64
C GLY A 451 -16.45 4.36 38.12
N PRO A 452 -16.91 4.70 39.33
CA PRO A 452 -17.88 3.91 40.08
C PRO A 452 -19.19 3.64 39.33
N VAL A 453 -19.70 4.65 38.61
CA VAL A 453 -20.94 4.53 37.81
C VAL A 453 -20.82 3.50 36.70
N ILE A 454 -19.68 3.49 35.99
CA ILE A 454 -19.45 2.56 34.88
C ILE A 454 -19.18 1.16 35.43
N GLN A 455 -18.44 1.04 36.54
CA GLN A 455 -18.26 -0.25 37.20
C GLN A 455 -19.59 -0.86 37.66
N GLU A 456 -20.51 -0.04 38.19
CA GLU A 456 -21.84 -0.49 38.61
C GLU A 456 -22.69 -0.99 37.43
N THR A 457 -22.73 -0.24 36.32
CA THR A 457 -23.47 -0.66 35.11
C THR A 457 -22.82 -1.87 34.44
N SER A 458 -21.49 -1.96 34.41
CA SER A 458 -20.76 -3.12 33.89
C SER A 458 -21.01 -4.37 34.75
N GLY A 459 -21.00 -4.23 36.07
CA GLY A 459 -21.33 -5.32 37.00
C GLY A 459 -22.75 -5.85 36.79
N ALA A 460 -23.73 -4.95 36.61
CA ALA A 460 -25.10 -5.33 36.29
C ALA A 460 -25.22 -6.01 34.91
N ALA A 461 -24.53 -5.50 33.89
CA ALA A 461 -24.52 -6.10 32.55
C ALA A 461 -23.87 -7.50 32.54
N LEU A 462 -22.80 -7.71 33.30
CA LEU A 462 -22.18 -9.03 33.49
C LEU A 462 -23.13 -10.01 34.19
N GLN A 463 -23.85 -9.56 35.23
CA GLN A 463 -24.87 -10.37 35.90
C GLN A 463 -26.04 -10.71 34.96
N ALA A 464 -26.36 -9.83 34.02
CA ALA A 464 -27.35 -10.05 32.96
C ALA A 464 -26.84 -10.96 31.82
N GLY A 465 -25.60 -11.46 31.89
CA GLY A 465 -25.06 -12.43 30.93
C GLY A 465 -24.42 -11.81 29.69
N SER A 466 -23.92 -10.57 29.78
CA SER A 466 -23.16 -9.94 28.69
C SER A 466 -21.96 -10.78 28.24
N THR A 467 -21.76 -10.87 26.93
CA THR A 467 -20.61 -11.53 26.29
C THR A 467 -20.04 -10.68 25.17
N THR A 468 -18.78 -10.90 24.79
CA THR A 468 -18.16 -10.18 23.64
C THR A 468 -18.99 -10.32 22.37
N ALA A 469 -19.41 -11.53 22.01
CA ALA A 469 -20.29 -11.78 20.86
C ALA A 469 -21.62 -11.02 21.00
N GLY A 470 -22.21 -11.00 22.20
CA GLY A 470 -23.42 -10.21 22.48
C GLY A 470 -23.24 -8.71 22.27
N ILE A 471 -22.06 -8.16 22.57
CA ILE A 471 -21.75 -6.75 22.32
C ILE A 471 -21.59 -6.47 20.82
N LEU A 472 -20.95 -7.36 20.07
CA LEU A 472 -20.86 -7.24 18.60
C LEU A 472 -22.24 -7.28 17.94
N ASP A 473 -23.09 -8.19 18.42
CA ASP A 473 -24.50 -8.30 18.06
C ASP A 473 -25.31 -7.02 18.35
N LEU A 474 -25.06 -6.39 19.51
CA LEU A 474 -25.64 -5.11 19.88
C LEU A 474 -25.14 -3.99 18.95
N ALA A 475 -23.83 -3.97 18.64
CA ALA A 475 -23.25 -3.00 17.71
C ALA A 475 -23.89 -3.10 16.31
N SER A 476 -24.10 -4.32 15.80
CA SER A 476 -24.82 -4.58 14.55
C SER A 476 -26.25 -4.06 14.60
N THR A 477 -26.95 -4.26 15.72
CA THR A 477 -28.30 -3.75 15.94
C THR A 477 -28.33 -2.22 15.91
N VAL A 478 -27.38 -1.56 16.59
CA VAL A 478 -27.24 -0.10 16.62
C VAL A 478 -26.93 0.44 15.23
N ARG A 479 -25.96 -0.17 14.52
CA ARG A 479 -25.59 0.20 13.15
C ARG A 479 -26.79 0.25 12.22
N GLY A 480 -27.70 -0.72 12.31
CA GLY A 480 -28.94 -0.75 11.51
C GLY A 480 -29.86 0.46 11.71
N SER A 481 -29.59 1.32 12.70
CA SER A 481 -30.40 2.51 13.03
C SER A 481 -29.67 3.85 12.85
N THR A 482 -28.38 3.85 12.47
CA THR A 482 -27.59 5.09 12.38
C THR A 482 -26.44 5.02 11.38
N ASP A 483 -26.24 6.13 10.67
CA ASP A 483 -25.06 6.37 9.83
C ASP A 483 -23.92 7.07 10.61
N LYS A 484 -24.11 7.37 11.89
CA LYS A 484 -23.06 7.95 12.75
C LYS A 484 -22.05 6.89 13.19
N PRO A 485 -20.81 7.25 13.54
CA PRO A 485 -19.84 6.28 13.99
C PRO A 485 -20.25 5.50 15.25
N VAL A 486 -19.96 4.20 15.27
CA VAL A 486 -20.18 3.27 16.37
C VAL A 486 -18.82 2.68 16.75
N MET A 487 -18.44 2.84 18.01
CA MET A 487 -17.16 2.39 18.54
C MET A 487 -17.37 1.33 19.61
N ILE A 488 -16.33 0.53 19.86
CA ILE A 488 -16.26 -0.33 21.05
C ILE A 488 -15.12 0.15 21.96
N MET A 489 -15.42 0.28 23.24
CA MET A 489 -14.41 0.38 24.30
C MET A 489 -14.34 -0.96 25.01
N SER A 490 -13.15 -1.56 25.09
CA SER A 490 -12.92 -2.82 25.79
C SER A 490 -11.60 -2.79 26.54
N TYR A 491 -11.43 -3.64 27.53
CA TYR A 491 -10.10 -3.98 28.06
C TYR A 491 -9.43 -5.03 27.15
N TYR A 492 -8.11 -5.17 27.25
CA TYR A 492 -7.32 -6.00 26.34
C TYR A 492 -7.66 -7.47 26.51
N ASN A 493 -7.87 -7.95 27.74
CA ASN A 493 -8.09 -9.37 28.00
C ASN A 493 -9.32 -9.96 27.26
N PRO A 494 -10.51 -9.33 27.26
CA PRO A 494 -11.63 -9.78 26.42
C PRO A 494 -11.30 -9.88 24.92
N VAL A 495 -10.58 -8.90 24.37
CA VAL A 495 -10.19 -8.86 22.94
C VAL A 495 -9.17 -9.96 22.64
N PHE A 496 -8.15 -10.09 23.50
CA PHE A 496 -7.12 -11.11 23.40
C PHE A 496 -7.70 -12.53 23.48
N HIS A 497 -8.63 -12.76 24.41
CA HIS A 497 -9.28 -14.06 24.58
C HIS A 497 -10.19 -14.42 23.40
N TYR A 498 -10.86 -13.44 22.79
CA TYR A 498 -11.65 -13.65 21.56
C TYR A 498 -10.76 -13.98 20.35
N GLY A 499 -9.51 -13.50 20.37
CA GLY A 499 -8.55 -13.57 19.28
C GLY A 499 -8.54 -12.25 18.51
N LEU A 500 -7.36 -11.63 18.36
CA LEU A 500 -7.23 -10.28 17.79
C LEU A 500 -7.80 -10.17 16.37
N ALA A 501 -7.41 -11.09 15.49
CA ALA A 501 -7.88 -11.15 14.11
C ALA A 501 -9.40 -11.37 14.02
N SER A 502 -9.91 -12.36 14.75
CA SER A 502 -11.35 -12.67 14.79
C SER A 502 -12.16 -11.50 15.33
N PHE A 503 -11.69 -10.86 16.41
CA PHE A 503 -12.37 -9.71 17.00
C PHE A 503 -12.40 -8.53 16.03
N ALA A 504 -11.26 -8.20 15.39
CA ALA A 504 -11.20 -7.09 14.43
C ALA A 504 -12.14 -7.32 13.24
N SER A 505 -12.11 -8.53 12.66
CA SER A 505 -12.98 -8.94 11.55
C SER A 505 -14.46 -8.90 11.95
N ASP A 506 -14.83 -9.50 13.09
CA ASP A 506 -16.23 -9.56 13.53
C ASP A 506 -16.76 -8.19 13.98
N ALA A 507 -15.92 -7.34 14.56
CA ALA A 507 -16.26 -5.96 14.87
C ALA A 507 -16.57 -5.16 13.61
N MET A 508 -15.72 -5.26 12.58
CA MET A 508 -15.97 -4.62 11.29
C MET A 508 -17.26 -5.16 10.65
N ALA A 509 -17.48 -6.48 10.68
CA ALA A 509 -18.71 -7.10 10.16
C ALA A 509 -19.97 -6.66 10.93
N ALA A 510 -19.86 -6.40 12.24
CA ALA A 510 -20.90 -5.80 13.05
C ALA A 510 -21.10 -4.29 12.79
N GLY A 511 -20.29 -3.67 11.92
CA GLY A 511 -20.37 -2.25 11.58
C GLY A 511 -19.81 -1.32 12.65
N VAL A 512 -18.85 -1.80 13.44
CA VAL A 512 -18.02 -0.98 14.33
C VAL A 512 -16.97 -0.27 13.47
N ASP A 513 -16.83 1.05 13.67
CA ASP A 513 -15.88 1.86 12.90
C ASP A 513 -14.53 2.00 13.60
N GLY A 514 -14.50 1.88 14.93
CA GLY A 514 -13.24 1.93 15.67
C GLY A 514 -13.30 1.34 17.08
N VAL A 515 -12.14 1.01 17.60
CA VAL A 515 -11.99 0.36 18.90
C VAL A 515 -10.93 1.05 19.73
N VAL A 516 -11.25 1.22 21.02
CA VAL A 516 -10.33 1.77 22.01
C VAL A 516 -10.08 0.74 23.12
N ILE A 517 -8.80 0.51 23.43
CA ILE A 517 -8.36 -0.43 24.46
C ILE A 517 -7.50 0.30 25.51
N PRO A 518 -8.06 0.72 26.67
CA PRO A 518 -7.37 1.61 27.61
C PRO A 518 -6.12 1.02 28.27
N ASP A 519 -6.06 -0.29 28.44
CA ASP A 519 -4.99 -1.04 29.09
C ASP A 519 -3.99 -1.65 28.10
N LEU A 520 -4.06 -1.29 26.82
CA LEU A 520 -3.10 -1.68 25.78
C LEU A 520 -2.06 -0.56 25.55
N PRO A 521 -0.83 -0.68 26.08
CA PRO A 521 0.19 0.33 25.87
C PRO A 521 0.64 0.38 24.41
N ALA A 522 1.08 1.55 23.94
CA ALA A 522 1.44 1.78 22.54
C ALA A 522 2.56 0.83 22.05
N GLU A 523 3.47 0.42 22.93
CA GLU A 523 4.53 -0.54 22.65
C GLU A 523 4.00 -1.95 22.28
N GLU A 524 2.89 -2.36 22.89
CA GLU A 524 2.27 -3.67 22.67
C GLU A 524 1.16 -3.61 21.61
N MET A 525 0.88 -2.42 21.06
CA MET A 525 -0.24 -2.20 20.15
C MET A 525 0.02 -2.72 18.73
N GLY A 526 1.27 -3.04 18.38
CA GLY A 526 1.66 -3.48 17.04
C GLY A 526 0.83 -4.65 16.47
N PRO A 527 0.70 -5.79 17.19
CA PRO A 527 -0.15 -6.90 16.76
C PRO A 527 -1.61 -6.48 16.57
N TRP A 528 -2.19 -5.75 17.52
CA TRP A 528 -3.57 -5.27 17.44
C TRP A 528 -3.80 -4.34 16.24
N LYS A 529 -2.88 -3.40 16.01
CA LYS A 529 -2.91 -2.44 14.91
C LYS A 529 -2.89 -3.13 13.55
N ARG A 530 -2.07 -4.17 13.38
CA ARG A 530 -2.03 -4.96 12.15
C ARG A 530 -3.37 -5.62 11.84
N GLU A 531 -4.02 -6.23 12.84
CA GLU A 531 -5.33 -6.86 12.65
C GLU A 531 -6.42 -5.83 12.34
N CYS A 532 -6.37 -4.66 12.98
CA CYS A 532 -7.29 -3.56 12.68
C CYS A 532 -7.11 -3.03 11.25
N ASP A 533 -5.86 -2.80 10.83
CA ASP A 533 -5.55 -2.31 9.48
C ASP A 533 -5.99 -3.31 8.41
N ALA A 534 -5.78 -4.61 8.65
CA ALA A 534 -6.23 -5.68 7.76
C ALA A 534 -7.76 -5.75 7.66
N ALA A 535 -8.47 -5.48 8.76
CA ALA A 535 -9.94 -5.47 8.80
C ALA A 535 -10.57 -4.15 8.32
N GLY A 536 -9.80 -3.06 8.22
CA GLY A 536 -10.32 -1.71 7.95
C GLY A 536 -10.98 -1.04 9.16
N LEU A 537 -10.58 -1.44 10.37
CA LEU A 537 -11.10 -0.95 11.66
C LEU A 537 -10.18 0.14 12.22
N GLU A 538 -10.73 1.26 12.72
CA GLU A 538 -9.91 2.34 13.29
C GLU A 538 -9.43 2.00 14.71
N THR A 539 -8.14 2.24 14.97
CA THR A 539 -7.49 2.02 16.28
C THR A 539 -7.40 3.33 17.03
N VAL A 540 -8.12 3.48 18.13
CA VAL A 540 -8.04 4.67 18.99
C VAL A 540 -7.12 4.37 20.17
N ALA A 541 -6.04 5.14 20.33
CA ALA A 541 -5.10 4.95 21.42
C ALA A 541 -5.25 6.02 22.52
N PHE A 542 -5.02 5.60 23.77
CA PHE A 542 -5.13 6.46 24.95
C PHE A 542 -3.86 7.28 25.19
N CYS A 543 -4.04 8.55 25.57
CA CYS A 543 -2.97 9.45 25.99
C CYS A 543 -3.34 10.19 27.29
N ALA A 544 -2.48 10.07 28.30
CA ALA A 544 -2.67 10.73 29.60
C ALA A 544 -1.93 12.05 29.70
N VAL A 545 -2.38 12.93 30.61
CA VAL A 545 -1.71 14.22 30.88
C VAL A 545 -0.24 14.09 31.29
N THR A 546 0.15 12.93 31.84
CA THR A 546 1.52 12.59 32.26
C THR A 546 2.40 12.00 31.15
N THR A 547 1.87 11.77 29.96
CA THR A 547 2.63 11.17 28.85
C THR A 547 3.75 12.12 28.39
N SER A 548 4.96 11.59 28.15
CA SER A 548 6.08 12.36 27.59
C SER A 548 5.87 12.67 26.10
N ASP A 549 6.60 13.64 25.56
CA ASP A 549 6.44 14.08 24.17
C ASP A 549 6.77 12.93 23.19
N GLU A 550 7.82 12.14 23.46
CA GLU A 550 8.19 10.98 22.63
C GLU A 550 7.09 9.91 22.63
N ARG A 551 6.42 9.73 23.77
CA ARG A 551 5.30 8.78 23.88
C ARG A 551 4.05 9.32 23.18
N ILE A 552 3.80 10.63 23.21
CA ILE A 552 2.68 11.24 22.46
C ILE A 552 2.85 10.96 20.97
N GLU A 553 4.06 11.13 20.43
CA GLU A 553 4.34 10.80 19.02
C GLU A 553 4.08 9.32 18.72
N LEU A 554 4.53 8.41 19.60
CA LEU A 554 4.28 6.98 19.43
C LEU A 554 2.78 6.66 19.44
N ILE A 555 2.03 7.21 20.39
CA ILE A 555 0.58 7.02 20.49
C ILE A 555 -0.13 7.60 19.27
N SER A 556 0.31 8.78 18.80
CA SER A 556 -0.23 9.39 17.60
C SER A 556 -0.02 8.51 16.37
N ARG A 557 1.17 7.89 16.22
CA ARG A 557 1.44 6.96 15.12
C ARG A 557 0.57 5.70 15.16
N MET A 558 0.19 5.24 16.35
CA MET A 558 -0.69 4.08 16.51
C MET A 558 -2.17 4.41 16.34
N SER A 559 -2.55 5.70 16.46
CA SER A 559 -3.95 6.13 16.41
C SER A 559 -4.43 6.35 14.98
N THR A 560 -5.60 5.79 14.64
CA THR A 560 -6.41 6.12 13.47
C THR A 560 -7.80 6.55 13.94
N GLY A 561 -8.44 7.50 13.23
CA GLY A 561 -9.65 8.18 13.72
C GLY A 561 -9.34 9.36 14.63
N PHE A 562 -8.89 9.09 15.86
CA PHE A 562 -8.48 10.12 16.82
C PHE A 562 -7.62 9.57 17.96
N MET A 563 -6.92 10.47 18.67
CA MET A 563 -6.23 10.15 19.92
C MET A 563 -7.12 10.48 21.13
N TYR A 564 -7.33 9.50 22.01
CA TYR A 564 -8.16 9.64 23.20
C TYR A 564 -7.34 10.23 24.36
N CYS A 565 -7.53 11.51 24.65
CA CYS A 565 -6.91 12.19 25.77
C CYS A 565 -7.77 12.11 27.05
N ILE A 566 -7.17 11.74 28.19
CA ILE A 566 -7.87 11.75 29.48
C ILE A 566 -7.61 13.03 30.26
N SER A 567 -8.66 13.62 30.83
CA SER A 567 -8.56 14.92 31.49
C SER A 567 -8.01 14.87 32.93
N THR A 568 -7.99 13.71 33.60
CA THR A 568 -7.63 13.57 35.02
C THR A 568 -6.71 12.40 35.32
N LEU A 569 -5.75 12.59 36.25
CA LEU A 569 -5.02 11.52 36.93
C LEU A 569 -5.88 10.98 38.09
N GLY A 570 -6.77 10.01 37.81
CA GLY A 570 -7.61 9.34 38.81
C GLY A 570 -8.97 8.86 38.27
N THR A 571 -9.57 7.87 38.93
CA THR A 571 -10.90 7.30 38.58
C THR A 571 -12.00 8.36 38.70
N THR A 572 -13.01 8.26 37.82
CA THR A 572 -13.96 9.37 37.55
C THR A 572 -14.77 9.79 38.79
N GLY A 573 -14.36 10.90 39.41
CA GLY A 573 -15.13 11.64 40.41
C GLY A 573 -15.59 12.98 39.84
N ALA A 574 -16.83 13.40 40.15
CA ALA A 574 -17.35 14.69 39.72
C ALA A 574 -16.55 15.83 40.40
N ARG A 575 -15.68 16.49 39.66
CA ARG A 575 -15.04 17.76 40.08
C ARG A 575 -15.86 18.93 39.58
N GLU A 576 -15.75 20.09 40.21
CA GLU A 576 -16.44 21.32 39.77
C GLU A 576 -15.76 21.99 38.57
N ARG A 577 -14.46 21.74 38.31
CA ARG A 577 -13.67 22.38 37.25
C ARG A 577 -12.74 21.40 36.52
N VAL A 578 -12.39 21.74 35.28
CA VAL A 578 -11.38 21.03 34.47
C VAL A 578 -9.98 21.27 35.08
N PRO A 579 -9.06 20.29 35.06
CA PRO A 579 -7.72 20.47 35.67
C PRO A 579 -6.88 21.54 34.95
N ASP A 580 -6.17 22.36 35.74
CA ASP A 580 -5.33 23.46 35.24
C ASP A 580 -4.19 23.00 34.30
N GLU A 581 -3.79 21.74 34.39
CA GLU A 581 -2.74 21.13 33.56
C GLU A 581 -3.23 20.74 32.16
N LEU A 582 -4.54 20.59 31.97
CA LEU A 582 -5.12 20.09 30.73
C LEU A 582 -4.79 20.97 29.51
N PRO A 583 -4.92 22.31 29.54
CA PRO A 583 -4.58 23.16 28.38
C PRO A 583 -3.12 23.00 27.97
N ARG A 584 -2.20 22.89 28.94
CA ARG A 584 -0.77 22.70 28.67
C ARG A 584 -0.50 21.35 28.03
N PHE A 585 -1.11 20.28 28.55
CA PHE A 585 -0.99 18.95 27.98
C PHE A 585 -1.55 18.89 26.56
N LEU A 586 -2.76 19.43 26.33
CA LEU A 586 -3.38 19.42 25.00
C LEU A 586 -2.60 20.27 23.99
N GLY A 587 -1.91 21.32 24.44
CA GLY A 587 -0.94 22.05 23.62
C GLY A 587 0.16 21.13 23.11
N ARG A 588 0.85 20.42 24.02
CA ARG A 588 1.88 19.44 23.62
C ARG A 588 1.32 18.34 22.74
N ALA A 589 0.15 17.80 23.10
CA ALA A 589 -0.49 16.75 22.33
C ALA A 589 -0.74 17.18 20.87
N ARG A 590 -1.16 18.44 20.63
CA ARG A 590 -1.36 18.98 19.28
C ARG A 590 -0.06 19.13 18.50
N ASP A 591 1.04 19.46 19.17
CA ASP A 591 2.34 19.65 18.51
C ASP A 591 2.88 18.33 17.93
N HIS A 592 2.45 17.18 18.48
CA HIS A 592 2.89 15.85 18.07
C HIS A 592 1.80 14.99 17.40
N ALA A 593 0.52 15.38 17.48
CA ALA A 593 -0.59 14.60 16.95
C ALA A 593 -0.76 14.78 15.43
N SER A 594 -0.84 13.66 14.71
CA SER A 594 -1.23 13.57 13.30
C SER A 594 -2.75 13.41 13.11
N CYS A 595 -3.49 13.13 14.18
CA CYS A 595 -4.94 12.90 14.16
C CYS A 595 -5.69 13.86 15.13
N PRO A 596 -7.02 13.98 15.00
CA PRO A 596 -7.85 14.73 15.95
C PRO A 596 -7.62 14.28 17.40
N ILE A 597 -7.74 15.24 18.31
CA ILE A 597 -7.64 15.02 19.77
C ILE A 597 -9.04 15.10 20.37
N VAL A 598 -9.46 14.03 21.03
CA VAL A 598 -10.75 13.94 21.71
C VAL A 598 -10.49 13.73 23.19
N VAL A 599 -11.19 14.50 24.04
CA VAL A 599 -10.97 14.45 25.48
C VAL A 599 -12.14 13.76 26.17
N GLY A 600 -11.84 12.73 26.95
CA GLY A 600 -12.80 12.00 27.79
C GLY A 600 -12.37 11.94 29.25
N VAL A 601 -13.15 11.17 30.04
CA VAL A 601 -12.96 10.92 31.48
C VAL A 601 -13.10 12.20 32.33
N GLY A 602 -14.10 12.22 33.24
CA GLY A 602 -14.28 13.33 34.20
C GLY A 602 -15.19 14.48 33.77
N ILE A 603 -15.83 14.40 32.59
CA ILE A 603 -16.75 15.41 32.07
C ILE A 603 -18.19 15.03 32.45
N SER A 604 -18.85 15.88 33.23
CA SER A 604 -20.15 15.59 33.82
C SER A 604 -21.19 16.70 33.69
N THR A 605 -20.77 17.89 33.26
CA THR A 605 -21.64 19.06 33.11
C THR A 605 -21.44 19.74 31.76
N PRO A 606 -22.47 20.43 31.23
CA PRO A 606 -22.32 21.24 30.00
C PRO A 606 -21.24 22.33 30.12
N GLY A 607 -20.98 22.85 31.32
CA GLY A 607 -19.90 23.82 31.55
C GLY A 607 -18.52 23.22 31.29
N GLN A 608 -18.26 22.02 31.82
CA GLN A 608 -17.01 21.27 31.55
C GLN A 608 -16.90 20.89 30.08
N CYS A 609 -18.00 20.49 29.46
CA CYS A 609 -18.05 20.15 28.03
C CYS A 609 -17.62 21.34 27.17
N ARG A 610 -18.13 22.55 27.45
CA ARG A 610 -17.72 23.80 26.80
C ARG A 610 -16.24 24.12 27.02
N GLU A 611 -15.75 24.00 28.24
CA GLU A 611 -14.35 24.31 28.60
C GLU A 611 -13.36 23.39 27.87
N VAL A 612 -13.66 22.08 27.84
CA VAL A 612 -12.85 21.09 27.12
C VAL A 612 -12.99 21.25 25.62
N GLY A 613 -14.19 21.53 25.11
CA GLY A 613 -14.45 21.72 23.69
C GLY A 613 -13.70 22.90 23.09
N ALA A 614 -13.40 23.94 23.88
CA ALA A 614 -12.51 25.03 23.43
C ALA A 614 -11.06 24.58 23.19
N LEU A 615 -10.68 23.40 23.71
CA LEU A 615 -9.30 22.89 23.74
C LEU A 615 -9.13 21.57 22.97
N ALA A 616 -10.17 21.01 22.38
CA ALA A 616 -10.11 19.71 21.71
C ALA A 616 -11.01 19.66 20.47
N HIS A 617 -10.82 18.65 19.62
CA HIS A 617 -11.65 18.41 18.44
C HIS A 617 -12.95 17.69 18.80
N GLY A 618 -12.98 16.98 19.92
CA GLY A 618 -14.16 16.30 20.42
C GLY A 618 -14.15 16.11 21.94
N VAL A 619 -15.32 15.79 22.46
CA VAL A 619 -15.57 15.52 23.89
C VAL A 619 -16.33 14.22 24.06
N ILE A 620 -15.90 13.38 25.01
CA ILE A 620 -16.58 12.13 25.38
C ILE A 620 -17.33 12.29 26.70
N VAL A 621 -18.63 11.97 26.71
CA VAL A 621 -19.49 11.99 27.90
C VAL A 621 -20.11 10.62 28.15
N GLY A 622 -19.72 9.98 29.26
CA GLY A 622 -20.22 8.65 29.66
C GLY A 622 -20.93 8.65 31.01
N SER A 623 -20.16 8.81 32.10
CA SER A 623 -20.66 8.60 33.47
C SER A 623 -21.88 9.47 33.84
N ALA A 624 -22.03 10.66 33.27
CA ALA A 624 -23.22 11.49 33.52
C ALA A 624 -24.50 10.88 32.90
N LEU A 625 -24.39 10.29 31.70
CA LEU A 625 -25.50 9.64 31.00
C LEU A 625 -25.82 8.29 31.62
N MET A 626 -24.79 7.51 31.97
CA MET A 626 -24.99 6.22 32.64
C MET A 626 -25.59 6.37 34.05
N ARG A 627 -25.33 7.49 34.74
CA ARG A 627 -26.01 7.78 36.01
C ARG A 627 -27.52 8.01 35.85
N LEU A 628 -27.95 8.64 34.76
CA LEU A 628 -29.39 8.76 34.45
C LEU A 628 -29.99 7.38 34.16
N ALA A 629 -29.30 6.56 33.39
CA ALA A 629 -29.72 5.19 33.10
C ALA A 629 -29.83 4.32 34.38
N LEU A 630 -28.85 4.39 35.28
CA LEU A 630 -28.89 3.72 36.60
C LEU A 630 -30.09 4.14 37.43
N ASN A 631 -30.46 5.41 37.38
CA ASN A 631 -31.63 5.95 38.10
C ASN A 631 -32.97 5.64 37.39
N GLY A 632 -32.96 4.90 36.27
CA GLY A 632 -34.15 4.57 35.48
C GLY A 632 -34.67 5.72 34.61
N ASP A 633 -33.92 6.82 34.45
CA ASP A 633 -34.30 8.00 33.67
C ASP A 633 -33.81 7.90 32.21
N THR A 634 -34.24 6.87 31.49
CA THR A 634 -33.89 6.68 30.07
C THR A 634 -34.48 7.79 29.20
N ALA A 635 -35.65 8.33 29.57
CA ALA A 635 -36.30 9.44 28.85
C ALA A 635 -35.49 10.75 28.96
N GLY A 636 -34.80 10.98 30.08
CA GLY A 636 -33.94 12.14 30.31
C GLY A 636 -32.64 12.13 29.52
N ILE A 637 -32.18 10.98 29.01
CA ILE A 637 -30.90 10.83 28.30
C ILE A 637 -30.84 11.71 27.05
N SER A 638 -31.85 11.65 26.18
CA SER A 638 -31.89 12.46 24.96
C SER A 638 -31.83 13.97 25.27
N SER A 639 -32.56 14.40 26.32
CA SER A 639 -32.52 15.80 26.79
C SER A 639 -31.15 16.18 27.35
N ALA A 640 -30.50 15.28 28.09
CA ALA A 640 -29.17 15.50 28.62
C ALA A 640 -28.12 15.64 27.51
N VAL A 641 -28.11 14.73 26.54
CA VAL A 641 -27.20 14.81 25.39
C VAL A 641 -27.42 16.10 24.60
N ARG A 642 -28.67 16.53 24.40
CA ARG A 642 -28.96 17.82 23.75
C ARG A 642 -28.33 19.00 24.47
N ARG A 643 -28.39 19.04 25.81
CA ARG A 643 -27.73 20.10 26.61
C ARG A 643 -26.21 20.08 26.47
N PHE A 644 -25.59 18.91 26.37
CA PHE A 644 -24.16 18.80 26.11
C PHE A 644 -23.82 19.29 24.69
N ALA A 645 -24.57 18.85 23.68
CA ALA A 645 -24.37 19.27 22.30
C ALA A 645 -24.55 20.79 22.12
N GLU A 646 -25.55 21.39 22.77
CA GLU A 646 -25.77 22.84 22.78
C GLU A 646 -24.64 23.61 23.46
N SER A 647 -23.91 23.00 24.39
CA SER A 647 -22.77 23.66 25.05
C SER A 647 -21.49 23.70 24.23
N LEU A 648 -21.42 22.88 23.17
CA LEU A 648 -20.30 22.78 22.22
C LEU A 648 -20.50 23.64 20.96
N ARG A 649 -21.64 24.30 20.84
CA ARG A 649 -21.95 25.31 19.82
C ARG A 649 -21.67 26.70 20.38
#